data_AF-A0A6H9YF61-F1
#
_entry.id   AF-A0A6H9YF61-F1
#
_cell.length_a   1.000
_cell.length_b   1.000
_cell.length_c   1.000
_cell.angle_alpha   90.00
_cell.angle_beta   90.00
_cell.angle_gamma   90.00
#
_symmetry.space_group_name_H-M   'P 1'
#
loop_
_entity.id
_entity.type
_entity.pdbx_description
1 polymer ?
#
loop_
_entity_poly.entity_id
_entity_poly.type
_entity_poly.pdbx_seq_one_letter_code
_entity_poly.pdbx_strand_id
1 'polypeptide(L)'
;MSQHYAITMPQLSDTMTEGVVVTWEKQAGDRVERGDIVATVETDKAIMDVEVFKAGYLAGPLADVGATVAVGGALGYISDTQGDLTIAADEVVEEKAQTEMIPHHAGTPIVMPQLSDTMTEGVVVTWEKQPGEAIKRGDIVATVETDKAIMDVEVFQEGFLSGPIADVGSVVEVGHPMAFIVDDAAKANDTGVTISADHKVKDTHKVAPHPANRPAHIPTPKTTPAQIAASGNQPPVPRVPGRPASPYARKVAAQLGVNIAGLAGSGPSGVIVAADVARARPSMQEVAHSLPQVDVPGQGRAMTSMEKAVSHAMAASLTLPTFNVTVNIDTGKLTAAAKANKVSVTVAIAKACSVAMAKFPRMNWAYQPVDKLVERANHDFGVAVMSNDGGLVVPILHGIEKKSLAALQGDWTGLVERARVRKLAPAEYANPTFTISNMGMLGVSHFTAIPTPGIAAILAIAANGPQGTPFTITGDHRVLNGADVALYLATLKQTIEAPDSWIASEGAGAGIQGSGNVAAATAASVSHAAPAVSPIPEGNWDYPVVVIGGGPGGEDCARDLADHGIKVAMVHNEPFPGGECLWRGCIPSKAWRAAADNIRNRAHDAHMGVDGTAEPRLNWQQVEEHRRWVQTSRGEMALKADKGMKINVIEGFGEFVDAHTLKVTAPDGKESQLTFGAAVIATGAPAFVPPIPGARENLATGGVVTSDTIWNLANPPKKMAIVGGGVIGVEMAQIFRDFGTEILMLERQPRILAEIEEEIGKTLIGLLEKEFAVVTGASIDSVSGKPGAMQVGYKTAEGEAKTFDCDLVLVATGKRPDTAKLNLDKAGIALDGAAIQVSTSGQTSVPHIFAVGDVVGGYMLAHTAATQGRVAASNLLGHGGTYDQDKDCGVTFSRPQAGFVGLSVAQAKAKGIDAVEAKMPMSIDAKAMITGETDGMLKLVADKATGRIIGVHFLADHTDTLIGIGVMMVAGDMTLTQVAKAIFPHPTQTELFGELARRLLNRLRRTAKR
;
A
#
# COMPACT_ATOMS: atom_id res chain seq x y z
N MET A 1 -56.04 38.15 -12.52
CA MET A 1 -55.78 38.18 -11.08
C MET A 1 -54.33 37.79 -10.90
N SER A 2 -53.52 38.68 -10.32
CA SER A 2 -52.12 38.44 -9.99
C SER A 2 -52.03 37.31 -8.97
N GLN A 3 -51.12 36.34 -9.18
CA GLN A 3 -50.91 35.23 -8.25
C GLN A 3 -49.93 35.66 -7.17
N HIS A 4 -50.40 35.87 -5.95
CA HIS A 4 -49.58 36.26 -4.82
C HIS A 4 -49.13 35.02 -4.03
N TYR A 5 -47.88 35.00 -3.56
CA TYR A 5 -47.25 33.85 -2.90
C TYR A 5 -47.04 34.10 -1.41
N ALA A 6 -47.47 33.20 -0.52
CA ALA A 6 -47.30 33.37 0.93
C ALA A 6 -45.91 32.94 1.41
N ILE A 7 -45.30 33.81 2.22
CA ILE A 7 -44.16 33.49 3.07
C ILE A 7 -44.74 33.08 4.42
N THR A 8 -44.53 31.86 4.87
CA THR A 8 -45.13 31.32 6.10
C THR A 8 -44.08 31.05 7.18
N MET A 9 -44.53 30.98 8.44
CA MET A 9 -43.67 30.63 9.58
C MET A 9 -43.18 29.17 9.44
N PRO A 10 -41.85 28.93 9.32
CA PRO A 10 -41.33 27.58 9.13
C PRO A 10 -41.39 26.75 10.43
N GLN A 11 -41.54 25.43 10.31
CA GLN A 11 -41.46 24.51 11.44
C GLN A 11 -40.02 24.05 11.65
N LEU A 12 -39.42 24.43 12.78
CA LEU A 12 -37.99 24.20 13.06
C LEU A 12 -37.71 22.99 13.97
N SER A 13 -38.75 22.41 14.56
CA SER A 13 -38.67 21.14 15.28
C SER A 13 -40.04 20.48 15.37
N ASP A 14 -40.05 19.16 15.56
CA ASP A 14 -41.26 18.33 15.64
C ASP A 14 -42.22 18.74 16.78
N THR A 15 -41.77 19.56 17.73
CA THR A 15 -42.56 20.06 18.86
C THR A 15 -42.95 21.54 18.74
N MET A 16 -42.54 22.24 17.67
CA MET A 16 -42.81 23.67 17.50
C MET A 16 -44.22 23.90 16.95
N THR A 17 -45.00 24.75 17.63
CA THR A 17 -46.33 25.18 17.19
C THR A 17 -46.41 26.66 16.79
N GLU A 18 -45.47 27.49 17.27
CA GLU A 18 -45.41 28.94 16.98
C GLU A 18 -43.97 29.47 17.06
N GLY A 19 -43.70 30.62 16.43
CA GLY A 19 -42.41 31.31 16.45
C GLY A 19 -42.58 32.83 16.50
N VAL A 20 -41.57 33.56 16.95
CA VAL A 20 -41.58 35.01 17.10
C VAL A 20 -40.75 35.66 15.99
N VAL A 21 -41.28 36.68 15.32
CA VAL A 21 -40.51 37.42 14.31
C VAL A 21 -39.50 38.34 14.98
N VAL A 22 -38.20 38.16 14.74
CA VAL A 22 -37.12 38.91 15.41
C VAL A 22 -36.71 40.14 14.61
N THR A 23 -36.58 40.01 13.29
CA THR A 23 -36.24 41.11 12.39
C THR A 23 -36.82 40.85 11.00
N TRP A 24 -37.11 41.92 10.27
CA TRP A 24 -37.33 41.88 8.83
C TRP A 24 -36.05 42.36 8.14
N GLU A 25 -35.46 41.49 7.33
CA GLU A 25 -34.19 41.74 6.64
C GLU A 25 -34.40 42.45 5.28
N LYS A 26 -35.66 42.51 4.82
CA LYS A 26 -36.11 43.22 3.61
C LYS A 26 -37.35 44.06 3.90
N GLN A 27 -37.49 45.19 3.21
CA GLN A 27 -38.62 46.10 3.37
C GLN A 27 -39.74 45.80 2.36
N ALA A 28 -40.97 46.24 2.68
CA ALA A 28 -42.10 46.17 1.77
C ALA A 28 -41.76 46.89 0.44
N GLY A 29 -41.90 46.19 -0.68
CA GLY A 29 -41.58 46.66 -2.03
C GLY A 29 -40.17 46.30 -2.51
N ASP A 30 -39.33 45.69 -1.67
CA ASP A 30 -38.02 45.19 -2.09
C ASP A 30 -38.17 44.00 -3.04
N ARG A 31 -37.34 43.99 -4.09
CA ARG A 31 -37.24 42.83 -4.97
C ARG A 31 -36.40 41.75 -4.27
N VAL A 32 -36.94 40.54 -4.23
CA VAL A 32 -36.33 39.37 -3.63
C VAL A 32 -36.15 38.28 -4.68
N GLU A 33 -35.03 37.57 -4.64
CA GLU A 33 -34.74 36.42 -5.49
C GLU A 33 -34.83 35.11 -4.70
N ARG A 34 -34.95 33.97 -5.39
CA ARG A 34 -35.03 32.65 -4.72
C ARG A 34 -33.75 32.42 -3.91
N GLY A 35 -33.92 32.16 -2.61
CA GLY A 35 -32.84 32.01 -1.62
C GLY A 35 -32.52 33.30 -0.84
N ASP A 36 -33.19 34.42 -1.14
CA ASP A 36 -33.03 35.63 -0.32
C ASP A 36 -33.72 35.48 1.04
N ILE A 37 -33.05 35.97 2.08
CA ILE A 37 -33.60 36.05 3.44
C ILE A 37 -34.46 37.30 3.56
N VAL A 38 -35.70 37.13 4.03
CA VAL A 38 -36.67 38.22 4.19
C VAL A 38 -36.97 38.57 5.64
N ALA A 39 -36.88 37.60 6.55
CA ALA A 39 -37.06 37.82 7.99
C ALA A 39 -36.21 36.84 8.80
N THR A 40 -35.91 37.16 10.04
CA THR A 40 -35.35 36.22 11.02
C THR A 40 -36.41 35.94 12.07
N VAL A 41 -36.63 34.67 12.38
CA VAL A 41 -37.60 34.22 13.39
C VAL A 41 -36.89 33.47 14.51
N GLU A 42 -37.40 33.60 15.73
CA GLU A 42 -36.90 32.96 16.94
C GLU A 42 -37.95 32.05 17.54
N THR A 43 -37.46 30.93 18.04
CA THR A 43 -38.23 29.92 18.75
C THR A 43 -37.56 29.67 20.10
N ASP A 44 -38.18 28.86 20.95
CA ASP A 44 -37.60 28.44 22.23
C ASP A 44 -36.30 27.62 22.09
N LYS A 45 -35.98 27.16 20.87
CA LYS A 45 -34.86 26.26 20.57
C LYS A 45 -33.81 26.86 19.64
N ALA A 46 -34.20 27.74 18.72
CA ALA A 46 -33.33 28.25 17.65
C ALA A 46 -33.80 29.59 17.09
N ILE A 47 -32.83 30.37 16.59
CA ILE A 47 -33.06 31.58 15.78
C ILE A 47 -32.63 31.25 14.36
N MET A 48 -33.50 31.51 13.37
CA MET A 48 -33.27 31.13 11.99
C MET A 48 -33.81 32.16 11.01
N ASP A 49 -33.17 32.24 9.86
CA ASP A 49 -33.55 33.09 8.75
C ASP A 49 -34.63 32.42 7.89
N VAL A 50 -35.65 33.19 7.51
CA VAL A 50 -36.75 32.80 6.62
C VAL A 50 -36.36 33.21 5.21
N GLU A 51 -36.07 32.22 4.37
CA GLU A 51 -35.73 32.38 2.97
C GLU A 51 -36.96 32.30 2.07
N VAL A 52 -36.94 33.03 0.95
CA VAL A 52 -38.00 32.98 -0.06
C VAL A 52 -37.67 32.01 -1.18
N PHE A 53 -38.67 31.24 -1.60
CA PHE A 53 -38.49 30.21 -2.65
C PHE A 53 -38.89 30.67 -4.05
N LYS A 54 -39.43 31.89 -4.17
CA LYS A 54 -39.85 32.50 -5.43
C LYS A 54 -39.36 33.94 -5.52
N ALA A 55 -38.90 34.33 -6.70
CA ALA A 55 -38.49 35.71 -6.97
C ALA A 55 -39.72 36.61 -7.20
N GLY A 56 -39.69 37.84 -6.68
CA GLY A 56 -40.76 38.81 -6.83
C GLY A 56 -40.54 40.04 -5.94
N TYR A 57 -41.59 40.75 -5.59
CA TYR A 57 -41.55 41.92 -4.71
C TYR A 57 -42.24 41.60 -3.38
N LEU A 58 -41.58 41.88 -2.27
CA LEU A 58 -42.10 41.61 -0.94
C LEU A 58 -43.30 42.53 -0.63
N ALA A 59 -44.47 41.96 -0.44
CA ALA A 59 -45.70 42.63 -0.03
C ALA A 59 -46.02 42.22 1.42
N GLY A 60 -45.53 43.01 2.37
CA GLY A 60 -45.53 42.72 3.81
C GLY A 60 -44.42 43.52 4.49
N PRO A 61 -44.41 43.63 5.83
CA PRO A 61 -44.75 42.54 6.75
C PRO A 61 -46.22 42.52 7.22
N LEU A 62 -46.76 41.31 7.41
CA LEU A 62 -48.08 41.08 8.04
C LEU A 62 -47.99 40.88 9.56
N ALA A 63 -46.79 40.58 10.06
CA ALA A 63 -46.47 40.40 11.46
C ALA A 63 -45.33 41.33 11.86
N ASP A 64 -45.56 42.15 12.89
CA ASP A 64 -44.56 43.07 13.42
C ASP A 64 -43.41 42.32 14.11
N VAL A 65 -42.25 42.95 14.18
CA VAL A 65 -41.13 42.45 14.98
C VAL A 65 -41.56 42.31 16.45
N GLY A 66 -41.41 41.11 17.00
CA GLY A 66 -41.86 40.68 18.32
C GLY A 66 -43.22 39.95 18.33
N ALA A 67 -43.91 39.85 17.19
CA ALA A 67 -45.17 39.12 17.09
C ALA A 67 -44.93 37.60 17.02
N THR A 68 -45.72 36.85 17.79
CA THR A 68 -45.78 35.39 17.74
C THR A 68 -46.75 34.94 16.65
N VAL A 69 -46.28 34.10 15.73
CA VAL A 69 -47.04 33.58 14.60
C VAL A 69 -46.99 32.05 14.65
N ALA A 70 -48.15 31.41 14.53
CA ALA A 70 -48.24 29.95 14.49
C ALA A 70 -47.47 29.40 13.27
N VAL A 71 -46.89 28.21 13.42
CA VAL A 71 -46.24 27.49 12.30
C VAL A 71 -47.24 27.34 11.14
N GLY A 72 -46.80 27.70 9.93
CA GLY A 72 -47.64 27.76 8.73
C GLY A 72 -48.45 29.06 8.56
N GLY A 73 -48.49 29.94 9.57
CA GLY A 73 -49.13 31.26 9.46
C GLY A 73 -48.35 32.22 8.55
N ALA A 74 -49.06 33.06 7.80
CA ALA A 74 -48.45 33.98 6.83
C ALA A 74 -47.71 35.14 7.53
N LEU A 75 -46.44 35.31 7.17
CA LEU A 75 -45.56 36.40 7.60
C LEU A 75 -45.58 37.58 6.63
N GLY A 76 -45.73 37.31 5.34
CA GLY A 76 -45.78 38.29 4.25
C GLY A 76 -46.09 37.61 2.92
N TYR A 77 -46.25 38.37 1.85
CA TYR A 77 -46.49 37.84 0.51
C TYR A 77 -45.42 38.27 -0.48
N ILE A 78 -45.30 37.55 -1.60
CA ILE A 78 -44.48 37.93 -2.74
C ILE A 78 -45.43 38.18 -3.92
N SER A 79 -45.30 39.37 -4.51
CA SER A 79 -46.07 39.83 -5.66
C SER A 79 -45.18 39.94 -6.89
N ASP A 80 -45.72 39.62 -8.07
CA ASP A 80 -45.00 39.80 -9.33
C ASP A 80 -44.96 41.29 -9.77
N THR A 81 -45.68 42.18 -9.08
CA THR A 81 -45.80 43.61 -9.42
C THR A 81 -45.35 44.50 -8.25
N GLN A 82 -44.42 45.43 -8.51
CA GLN A 82 -43.78 46.28 -7.49
C GLN A 82 -44.73 47.23 -6.72
N GLY A 83 -45.99 47.38 -7.14
CA GLY A 83 -46.94 48.37 -6.62
C GLY A 83 -48.07 47.85 -5.72
N ASP A 84 -48.26 46.53 -5.60
CA ASP A 84 -49.30 45.95 -4.73
C ASP A 84 -48.72 45.61 -3.35
N LEU A 85 -48.81 46.54 -2.41
CA LEU A 85 -48.27 46.40 -1.05
C LEU A 85 -49.31 45.94 -0.01
N THR A 86 -50.58 45.80 -0.41
CA THR A 86 -51.68 45.33 0.46
C THR A 86 -52.50 44.27 -0.28
N ILE A 87 -52.23 42.99 0.00
CA ILE A 87 -52.90 41.84 -0.63
C ILE A 87 -53.85 41.21 0.39
N ALA A 88 -55.11 40.99 0.01
CA ALA A 88 -56.09 40.33 0.86
C ALA A 88 -55.83 38.81 0.91
N ALA A 89 -56.05 38.18 2.07
CA ALA A 89 -55.67 36.77 2.33
C ALA A 89 -56.35 35.75 1.40
N ASP A 90 -57.45 36.14 0.76
CA ASP A 90 -58.28 35.37 -0.16
C ASP A 90 -57.78 35.36 -1.62
N GLU A 91 -56.68 36.06 -1.94
CA GLU A 91 -56.09 36.13 -3.30
C GLU A 91 -54.77 35.33 -3.45
N VAL A 92 -54.44 34.43 -2.51
CA VAL A 92 -53.12 33.79 -2.38
C VAL A 92 -53.18 32.29 -2.71
N VAL A 93 -52.18 31.77 -3.45
CA VAL A 93 -52.08 30.34 -3.82
C VAL A 93 -51.02 29.66 -2.94
N GLU A 94 -51.42 28.62 -2.18
CA GLU A 94 -50.51 27.72 -1.48
C GLU A 94 -49.98 26.62 -2.42
N GLU A 95 -48.67 26.35 -2.40
CA GLU A 95 -48.05 25.31 -3.25
C GLU A 95 -47.68 24.06 -2.45
N LYS A 96 -48.28 22.92 -2.84
CA LYS A 96 -47.72 21.59 -2.62
C LYS A 96 -46.72 21.29 -3.75
N ALA A 97 -45.52 20.85 -3.40
CA ALA A 97 -44.47 20.48 -4.36
C ALA A 97 -44.97 19.47 -5.41
N GLN A 98 -44.75 19.77 -6.70
CA GLN A 98 -45.09 18.89 -7.82
C GLN A 98 -43.92 17.97 -8.19
N THR A 99 -44.20 16.67 -8.13
CA THR A 99 -43.42 15.56 -8.68
C THR A 99 -43.76 15.41 -10.16
N GLU A 100 -42.79 15.51 -11.08
CA GLU A 100 -43.01 15.12 -12.48
C GLU A 100 -43.09 13.59 -12.62
N MET A 101 -44.34 13.13 -12.66
CA MET A 101 -44.90 11.90 -13.27
C MET A 101 -44.09 10.59 -13.20
N ILE A 102 -44.20 9.92 -12.05
CA ILE A 102 -44.25 8.46 -11.95
C ILE A 102 -45.73 8.07 -11.84
N PRO A 103 -46.22 7.01 -12.50
CA PRO A 103 -47.64 6.68 -12.50
C PRO A 103 -48.25 6.54 -11.10
N HIS A 104 -49.41 7.17 -10.89
CA HIS A 104 -50.15 7.31 -9.62
C HIS A 104 -50.59 5.99 -8.93
N HIS A 105 -50.16 4.82 -9.39
CA HIS A 105 -50.50 3.52 -8.79
C HIS A 105 -49.35 2.87 -7.98
N ALA A 106 -48.14 3.43 -7.95
CA ALA A 106 -46.94 2.75 -7.43
C ALA A 106 -46.65 2.89 -5.92
N GLY A 107 -47.34 3.78 -5.17
CA GLY A 107 -47.08 4.00 -3.73
C GLY A 107 -46.11 5.16 -3.42
N THR A 108 -45.72 5.32 -2.15
CA THR A 108 -44.79 6.37 -1.68
C THR A 108 -43.36 6.05 -2.12
N PRO A 109 -42.64 6.93 -2.85
CA PRO A 109 -41.28 6.64 -3.30
C PRO A 109 -40.27 6.63 -2.15
N ILE A 110 -39.37 5.65 -2.18
CA ILE A 110 -38.13 5.58 -1.41
C ILE A 110 -37.04 6.10 -2.35
N VAL A 111 -36.47 7.27 -2.07
CA VAL A 111 -35.54 7.96 -2.97
C VAL A 111 -34.09 7.85 -2.50
N MET A 112 -33.14 8.03 -3.42
CA MET A 112 -31.72 8.15 -3.08
C MET A 112 -31.49 9.40 -2.19
N PRO A 113 -31.02 9.24 -0.94
CA PRO A 113 -30.84 10.36 -0.03
C PRO A 113 -29.63 11.23 -0.43
N GLN A 114 -29.73 12.54 -0.22
CA GLN A 114 -28.58 13.43 -0.35
C GLN A 114 -27.75 13.39 0.93
N LEU A 115 -26.60 12.70 0.88
CA LEU A 115 -25.74 12.50 2.06
C LEU A 115 -24.61 13.54 2.16
N SER A 116 -24.42 14.37 1.13
CA SER A 116 -23.60 15.58 1.21
C SER A 116 -24.05 16.64 0.21
N ASP A 117 -23.77 17.92 0.50
CA ASP A 117 -24.09 19.06 -0.36
C ASP A 117 -23.42 18.99 -1.75
N THR A 118 -22.45 18.08 -1.93
CA THR A 118 -21.75 17.84 -3.19
C THR A 118 -22.17 16.54 -3.89
N MET A 119 -23.05 15.74 -3.29
CA MET A 119 -23.50 14.44 -3.84
C MET A 119 -24.59 14.66 -4.88
N THR A 120 -24.37 14.12 -6.07
CA THR A 120 -25.35 14.11 -7.17
C THR A 120 -25.91 12.71 -7.46
N GLU A 121 -25.21 11.64 -7.06
CA GLU A 121 -25.59 10.25 -7.28
C GLU A 121 -25.02 9.33 -6.18
N GLY A 122 -25.58 8.13 -6.02
CA GLY A 122 -25.12 7.09 -5.10
C GLY A 122 -25.34 5.68 -5.65
N VAL A 123 -24.63 4.68 -5.12
CA VAL A 123 -24.70 3.27 -5.55
C VAL A 123 -25.51 2.46 -4.54
N VAL A 124 -26.45 1.63 -5.00
CA VAL A 124 -27.18 0.71 -4.11
C VAL A 124 -26.32 -0.51 -3.79
N VAL A 125 -25.99 -0.75 -2.52
CA VAL A 125 -25.07 -1.82 -2.07
C VAL A 125 -25.83 -3.08 -1.70
N THR A 126 -26.92 -2.96 -0.95
CA THR A 126 -27.78 -4.08 -0.55
C THR A 126 -29.21 -3.60 -0.36
N TRP A 127 -30.17 -4.51 -0.56
CA TRP A 127 -31.54 -4.35 -0.10
C TRP A 127 -31.74 -5.20 1.16
N GLU A 128 -32.12 -4.57 2.26
CA GLU A 128 -32.28 -5.22 3.58
C GLU A 128 -33.69 -5.81 3.76
N LYS A 129 -34.60 -5.52 2.82
CA LYS A 129 -36.00 -5.94 2.81
C LYS A 129 -36.40 -6.52 1.46
N GLN A 130 -37.26 -7.53 1.47
CA GLN A 130 -37.74 -8.18 0.24
C GLN A 130 -39.02 -7.50 -0.30
N PRO A 131 -39.28 -7.53 -1.63
CA PRO A 131 -40.53 -7.06 -2.19
C PRO A 131 -41.74 -7.75 -1.54
N GLY A 132 -42.73 -6.98 -1.10
CA GLY A 132 -43.92 -7.45 -0.39
C GLY A 132 -43.74 -7.61 1.12
N GLU A 133 -42.55 -7.35 1.67
CA GLU A 133 -42.31 -7.37 3.11
C GLU A 133 -42.89 -6.12 3.79
N ALA A 134 -43.47 -6.31 4.98
CA ALA A 134 -44.00 -5.20 5.78
C ALA A 134 -42.85 -4.32 6.29
N ILE A 135 -43.00 -3.02 6.08
CA ILE A 135 -42.10 -1.95 6.49
C ILE A 135 -42.76 -1.17 7.63
N LYS A 136 -41.99 -0.91 8.69
CA LYS A 136 -42.35 0.01 9.76
C LYS A 136 -41.53 1.29 9.67
N ARG A 137 -42.05 2.37 10.25
CA ARG A 137 -41.31 3.62 10.41
C ARG A 137 -40.05 3.35 11.23
N GLY A 138 -38.89 3.66 10.65
CA GLY A 138 -37.58 3.42 11.24
C GLY A 138 -36.88 2.15 10.77
N ASP A 139 -37.51 1.35 9.91
CA ASP A 139 -36.85 0.20 9.31
C ASP A 139 -35.84 0.65 8.25
N ILE A 140 -34.70 -0.06 8.20
CA ILE A 140 -33.70 0.09 7.14
C ILE A 140 -34.12 -0.79 5.96
N VAL A 141 -34.21 -0.21 4.77
CA VAL A 141 -34.67 -0.90 3.56
C VAL A 141 -33.56 -1.19 2.56
N ALA A 142 -32.50 -0.40 2.54
CA ALA A 142 -31.35 -0.57 1.66
C ALA A 142 -30.10 0.05 2.28
N THR A 143 -28.93 -0.41 1.85
CA THR A 143 -27.64 0.23 2.13
C THR A 143 -27.14 0.88 0.85
N VAL A 144 -26.70 2.14 0.91
CA VAL A 144 -26.16 2.88 -0.25
C VAL A 144 -24.73 3.35 0.00
N GLU A 145 -23.91 3.34 -1.05
CA GLU A 145 -22.52 3.79 -1.05
C GLU A 145 -22.38 5.08 -1.87
N THR A 146 -21.61 6.01 -1.33
CA THR A 146 -21.23 7.26 -1.96
C THR A 146 -19.72 7.35 -2.05
N ASP A 147 -19.21 8.39 -2.72
CA ASP A 147 -17.78 8.71 -2.77
C ASP A 147 -17.14 8.99 -1.39
N LYS A 148 -17.96 9.15 -0.33
CA LYS A 148 -17.52 9.57 1.01
C LYS A 148 -17.93 8.63 2.15
N ALA A 149 -19.01 7.87 2.00
CA ALA A 149 -19.54 7.00 3.06
C ALA A 149 -20.48 5.91 2.51
N ILE A 150 -20.63 4.84 3.29
CA ILE A 150 -21.68 3.82 3.15
C ILE A 150 -22.70 4.07 4.26
N MET A 151 -23.98 4.14 3.93
CA MET A 151 -25.06 4.49 4.87
C MET A 151 -26.35 3.73 4.61
N ASP A 152 -27.12 3.54 5.67
CA ASP A 152 -28.41 2.86 5.66
C ASP A 152 -29.54 3.82 5.25
N VAL A 153 -30.42 3.39 4.37
CA VAL A 153 -31.63 4.10 3.95
C VAL A 153 -32.77 3.69 4.87
N GLU A 154 -33.14 4.60 5.78
CA GLU A 154 -34.27 4.47 6.70
C GLU A 154 -35.56 5.01 6.06
N VAL A 155 -36.68 4.32 6.27
CA VAL A 155 -38.00 4.77 5.80
C VAL A 155 -38.86 5.35 6.91
N PHE A 156 -39.61 6.40 6.57
CA PHE A 156 -40.41 7.14 7.55
C PHE A 156 -41.91 6.84 7.48
N GLN A 157 -42.32 5.88 6.65
CA GLN A 157 -43.72 5.48 6.47
C GLN A 157 -43.89 3.97 6.63
N GLU A 158 -45.05 3.57 7.15
CA GLU A 158 -45.45 2.17 7.28
C GLU A 158 -46.17 1.70 6.01
N GLY A 159 -45.94 0.46 5.60
CA GLY A 159 -46.57 -0.13 4.42
C GLY A 159 -45.86 -1.42 3.99
N PHE A 160 -45.87 -1.74 2.70
CA PHE A 160 -45.17 -2.88 2.13
C PHE A 160 -44.20 -2.43 1.03
N LEU A 161 -43.01 -3.02 0.99
CA LEU A 161 -42.02 -2.69 -0.05
C LEU A 161 -42.53 -3.12 -1.44
N SER A 162 -42.51 -2.22 -2.41
CA SER A 162 -42.81 -2.50 -3.82
C SER A 162 -41.65 -2.04 -4.69
N GLY A 163 -41.09 -2.95 -5.49
CA GLY A 163 -39.72 -2.81 -6.00
C GLY A 163 -38.75 -3.72 -5.23
N PRO A 164 -37.46 -3.75 -5.59
CA PRO A 164 -36.69 -2.58 -6.05
C PRO A 164 -36.79 -2.28 -7.54
N ILE A 165 -36.70 -0.99 -7.89
CA ILE A 165 -36.57 -0.53 -9.29
C ILE A 165 -35.11 -0.23 -9.67
N ALA A 166 -34.22 -0.19 -8.67
CA ALA A 166 -32.78 -0.06 -8.79
C ALA A 166 -32.09 -1.34 -8.30
N ASP A 167 -31.37 -2.02 -9.20
CA ASP A 167 -30.63 -3.25 -8.89
C ASP A 167 -29.44 -2.96 -7.96
N VAL A 168 -29.02 -3.95 -7.18
CA VAL A 168 -27.77 -3.87 -6.42
C VAL A 168 -26.61 -3.61 -7.37
N GLY A 169 -25.81 -2.58 -7.09
CA GLY A 169 -24.71 -2.08 -7.92
C GLY A 169 -25.11 -0.98 -8.89
N SER A 170 -26.40 -0.61 -8.99
CA SER A 170 -26.84 0.50 -9.84
C SER A 170 -26.56 1.86 -9.21
N VAL A 171 -26.19 2.82 -10.06
CA VAL A 171 -26.01 4.24 -9.71
C VAL A 171 -27.35 4.94 -9.85
N VAL A 172 -27.82 5.62 -8.79
CA VAL A 172 -29.08 6.37 -8.76
C VAL A 172 -28.79 7.81 -8.38
N GLU A 173 -29.32 8.75 -9.15
CA GLU A 173 -29.19 10.18 -8.85
C GLU A 173 -29.94 10.55 -7.55
N VAL A 174 -29.38 11.49 -6.79
CA VAL A 174 -29.99 11.99 -5.56
C VAL A 174 -31.41 12.50 -5.84
N GLY A 175 -32.37 12.05 -5.02
CA GLY A 175 -33.78 12.38 -5.16
C GLY A 175 -34.55 11.50 -6.15
N HIS A 176 -33.89 10.62 -6.91
CA HIS A 176 -34.59 9.65 -7.76
C HIS A 176 -35.07 8.43 -6.96
N PRO A 177 -36.24 7.84 -7.29
CA PRO A 177 -36.75 6.68 -6.59
C PRO A 177 -35.91 5.43 -6.83
N MET A 178 -35.72 4.66 -5.77
CA MET A 178 -35.06 3.35 -5.73
C MET A 178 -36.07 2.22 -5.52
N ALA A 179 -37.17 2.48 -4.82
CA ALA A 179 -38.31 1.59 -4.60
C ALA A 179 -39.54 2.41 -4.16
N PHE A 180 -40.66 1.75 -3.85
CA PHE A 180 -41.88 2.37 -3.34
C PHE A 180 -42.43 1.63 -2.12
N ILE A 181 -43.27 2.31 -1.34
CA ILE A 181 -44.05 1.77 -0.22
C ILE A 181 -45.52 1.78 -0.63
N VAL A 182 -46.16 0.61 -0.68
CA VAL A 182 -47.59 0.46 -1.00
C VAL A 182 -48.41 0.14 0.24
N ASP A 183 -49.70 0.46 0.19
CA ASP A 183 -50.68 0.28 1.26
C ASP A 183 -51.18 -1.18 1.41
N ASP A 184 -50.93 -2.03 0.41
CA ASP A 184 -51.38 -3.42 0.36
C ASP A 184 -50.29 -4.34 -0.21
N ALA A 185 -49.97 -5.42 0.50
CA ALA A 185 -49.00 -6.42 0.06
C ALA A 185 -49.35 -7.05 -1.31
N ALA A 186 -50.63 -7.11 -1.67
CA ALA A 186 -51.08 -7.62 -2.96
C ALA A 186 -50.73 -6.70 -4.15
N LYS A 187 -50.35 -5.43 -3.88
CA LYS A 187 -49.88 -4.45 -4.88
C LYS A 187 -48.35 -4.38 -4.98
N ALA A 188 -47.62 -5.18 -4.20
CA ALA A 188 -46.18 -5.29 -4.33
C ALA A 188 -45.83 -5.91 -5.70
N ASN A 189 -44.95 -5.25 -6.46
CA ASN A 189 -44.49 -5.58 -7.82
C ASN A 189 -45.35 -5.09 -9.01
N ASP A 190 -46.33 -4.21 -8.80
CA ASP A 190 -47.09 -3.56 -9.89
C ASP A 190 -46.51 -2.18 -10.29
N THR A 191 -45.18 -2.07 -10.41
CA THR A 191 -44.52 -0.75 -10.59
C THR A 191 -44.21 -0.39 -12.04
N GLY A 192 -44.32 -1.31 -13.00
CA GLY A 192 -44.22 -1.02 -14.45
C GLY A 192 -42.93 -0.33 -14.95
N VAL A 193 -41.96 -0.07 -14.07
CA VAL A 193 -40.77 0.75 -14.31
C VAL A 193 -39.55 0.01 -13.76
N THR A 194 -38.59 -0.31 -14.64
CA THR A 194 -37.27 -0.86 -14.30
C THR A 194 -36.20 0.07 -14.86
N ILE A 195 -35.17 0.37 -14.07
CA ILE A 195 -34.03 1.18 -14.53
C ILE A 195 -33.04 0.24 -15.24
N SER A 196 -32.89 0.34 -16.57
CA SER A 196 -31.89 -0.45 -17.31
C SER A 196 -30.47 0.11 -17.13
N ALA A 197 -29.46 -0.77 -17.16
CA ALA A 197 -28.04 -0.51 -16.88
C ALA A 197 -27.31 0.54 -17.76
N ASP A 198 -27.97 1.15 -18.75
CA ASP A 198 -27.41 2.23 -19.57
C ASP A 198 -28.25 3.52 -19.43
N HIS A 199 -27.80 4.49 -18.62
CA HIS A 199 -28.46 5.78 -18.52
C HIS A 199 -28.16 6.67 -19.75
N LYS A 200 -29.04 6.62 -20.76
CA LYS A 200 -29.44 7.79 -21.55
C LYS A 200 -30.96 7.78 -21.72
N VAL A 201 -31.63 8.76 -21.14
CA VAL A 201 -33.04 9.02 -21.41
C VAL A 201 -33.22 9.32 -22.90
N LYS A 202 -33.92 8.45 -23.62
CA LYS A 202 -34.45 8.72 -24.96
C LYS A 202 -35.89 8.25 -25.02
N ASP A 203 -36.81 9.21 -24.94
CA ASP A 203 -38.15 9.02 -25.45
C ASP A 203 -38.15 9.08 -26.99
N THR A 204 -38.94 8.21 -27.62
CA THR A 204 -38.77 7.82 -29.02
C THR A 204 -39.60 8.66 -30.00
N HIS A 205 -38.96 9.49 -30.83
CA HIS A 205 -39.48 9.85 -32.16
C HIS A 205 -38.35 10.04 -33.21
N LYS A 206 -38.58 9.54 -34.44
CA LYS A 206 -37.62 9.30 -35.56
C LYS A 206 -37.14 10.57 -36.31
N VAL A 207 -35.92 10.50 -36.90
CA VAL A 207 -35.48 10.78 -38.32
C VAL A 207 -33.98 11.21 -38.38
N ALA A 208 -33.25 10.77 -39.42
CA ALA A 208 -31.78 10.85 -39.69
C ALA A 208 -31.29 12.19 -40.34
N PRO A 209 -30.04 12.33 -40.88
CA PRO A 209 -28.65 12.26 -40.34
C PRO A 209 -27.78 13.55 -40.54
N HIS A 210 -26.62 13.65 -39.84
CA HIS A 210 -25.34 14.47 -39.93
C HIS A 210 -25.25 15.82 -40.74
N PRO A 211 -24.42 16.86 -40.38
CA PRO A 211 -22.96 16.76 -40.16
C PRO A 211 -22.28 17.71 -39.12
N ALA A 212 -20.95 17.58 -39.03
CA ALA A 212 -19.98 18.14 -38.08
C ALA A 212 -19.70 19.67 -38.16
N ASN A 213 -19.25 20.26 -37.03
CA ASN A 213 -18.17 21.28 -36.97
C ASN A 213 -17.75 21.65 -35.52
N ARG A 214 -16.56 21.18 -35.09
CA ARG A 214 -15.40 21.87 -34.45
C ARG A 214 -15.55 22.87 -33.25
N PRO A 215 -14.47 23.16 -32.49
CA PRO A 215 -14.29 22.77 -31.08
C PRO A 215 -14.21 23.95 -30.08
N ALA A 216 -14.31 23.70 -28.77
CA ALA A 216 -13.99 24.71 -27.75
C ALA A 216 -13.36 24.10 -26.46
N HIS A 217 -12.12 24.54 -26.22
CA HIS A 217 -11.45 24.87 -24.96
C HIS A 217 -11.82 24.13 -23.65
N ILE A 218 -10.83 23.42 -23.08
CA ILE A 218 -10.80 23.03 -21.66
C ILE A 218 -10.07 24.13 -20.87
N PRO A 219 -10.71 24.79 -19.87
CA PRO A 219 -10.00 25.51 -18.81
C PRO A 219 -9.66 24.54 -17.66
N THR A 220 -8.42 24.58 -17.22
CA THR A 220 -7.90 23.88 -16.03
C THR A 220 -8.65 24.28 -14.74
N PRO A 221 -8.96 23.34 -13.83
CA PRO A 221 -9.54 23.66 -12.53
C PRO A 221 -8.56 24.38 -11.60
N LYS A 222 -9.05 25.43 -10.93
CA LYS A 222 -8.40 26.07 -9.77
C LYS A 222 -8.73 25.26 -8.51
N THR A 223 -7.73 25.04 -7.67
CA THR A 223 -7.80 24.35 -6.37
C THR A 223 -8.57 25.16 -5.32
N THR A 224 -9.55 24.54 -4.67
CA THR A 224 -10.33 25.07 -3.53
C THR A 224 -9.66 24.70 -2.19
N PRO A 225 -9.58 25.59 -1.18
CA PRO A 225 -9.02 25.26 0.14
C PRO A 225 -9.98 24.43 1.01
N ALA A 226 -9.42 23.53 1.82
CA ALA A 226 -10.14 22.61 2.72
C ALA A 226 -10.99 23.32 3.79
N GLN A 227 -12.24 22.86 3.99
CA GLN A 227 -13.13 23.28 5.08
C GLN A 227 -12.89 22.43 6.35
N ILE A 228 -12.93 23.07 7.53
CA ILE A 228 -12.83 22.42 8.84
C ILE A 228 -14.25 22.38 9.43
N ALA A 229 -14.76 21.18 9.74
CA ALA A 229 -16.03 21.00 10.46
C ALA A 229 -15.84 21.27 11.96
N ALA A 230 -16.80 21.97 12.59
CA ALA A 230 -16.75 22.38 13.98
C ALA A 230 -17.85 21.69 14.81
N SER A 231 -17.49 20.75 15.70
CA SER A 231 -18.40 20.07 16.62
C SER A 231 -18.26 20.62 18.05
N GLY A 232 -19.31 21.25 18.60
CA GLY A 232 -19.35 21.65 20.01
C GLY A 232 -20.43 22.69 20.34
N ASN A 233 -21.09 22.54 21.50
CA ASN A 233 -22.27 23.33 21.90
C ASN A 233 -21.93 24.56 22.78
N GLN A 234 -20.86 25.29 22.47
CA GLN A 234 -20.43 26.48 23.24
C GLN A 234 -21.05 27.77 22.67
N PRO A 235 -21.51 28.72 23.52
CA PRO A 235 -22.08 29.99 23.07
C PRO A 235 -21.01 30.91 22.43
N PRO A 236 -21.36 31.73 21.42
CA PRO A 236 -20.39 32.59 20.74
C PRO A 236 -19.80 33.67 21.66
N VAL A 237 -18.51 33.98 21.50
CA VAL A 237 -17.82 35.04 22.28
C VAL A 237 -18.54 36.39 22.10
N PRO A 238 -18.64 37.29 23.11
CA PRO A 238 -19.32 38.59 22.98
C PRO A 238 -18.79 39.47 21.84
N ARG A 239 -19.64 40.36 21.29
CA ARG A 239 -19.23 41.29 20.23
C ARG A 239 -18.24 42.32 20.78
N VAL A 240 -17.18 42.60 20.02
CA VAL A 240 -16.20 43.65 20.33
C VAL A 240 -16.71 44.97 19.73
N PRO A 241 -16.86 46.05 20.52
CA PRO A 241 -17.30 47.34 20.00
C PRO A 241 -16.35 47.88 18.91
N GLY A 242 -16.91 48.30 17.77
CA GLY A 242 -16.13 48.89 16.67
C GLY A 242 -15.37 47.91 15.77
N ARG A 243 -15.49 46.58 15.98
CA ARG A 243 -14.91 45.56 15.10
C ARG A 243 -15.92 44.44 14.79
N PRO A 244 -16.48 44.39 13.57
CA PRO A 244 -17.48 43.39 13.25
C PRO A 244 -16.82 42.01 13.06
N ALA A 245 -17.41 40.97 13.66
CA ALA A 245 -16.99 39.59 13.52
C ALA A 245 -18.22 38.72 13.19
N SER A 246 -18.09 37.80 12.24
CA SER A 246 -19.24 37.00 11.82
C SER A 246 -19.71 36.07 12.95
N PRO A 247 -21.01 35.74 13.04
CA PRO A 247 -21.53 34.84 14.07
C PRO A 247 -20.82 33.50 14.09
N TYR A 248 -20.53 32.94 12.90
CA TYR A 248 -19.78 31.71 12.75
C TYR A 248 -18.32 31.86 13.21
N ALA A 249 -17.64 32.97 12.89
CA ALA A 249 -16.28 33.24 13.38
C ALA A 249 -16.23 33.33 14.91
N ARG A 250 -17.22 33.96 15.54
CA ARG A 250 -17.33 34.07 17.00
C ARG A 250 -17.65 32.73 17.67
N LYS A 251 -18.45 31.88 17.02
CA LYS A 251 -18.73 30.52 17.50
C LYS A 251 -17.49 29.65 17.40
N VAL A 252 -16.80 29.70 16.26
CA VAL A 252 -15.52 29.02 16.04
C VAL A 252 -14.44 29.54 17.00
N ALA A 253 -14.41 30.84 17.30
CA ALA A 253 -13.46 31.42 18.27
C ALA A 253 -13.73 30.97 19.70
N ALA A 254 -15.01 30.85 20.10
CA ALA A 254 -15.40 30.31 21.40
C ALA A 254 -15.00 28.83 21.53
N GLN A 255 -15.17 28.06 20.46
CA GLN A 255 -14.80 26.64 20.41
C GLN A 255 -13.28 26.43 20.38
N LEU A 256 -12.53 27.35 19.75
CA LEU A 256 -11.08 27.26 19.60
C LEU A 256 -10.27 28.08 20.62
N GLY A 257 -10.92 28.72 21.61
CA GLY A 257 -10.25 29.52 22.65
C GLY A 257 -9.59 30.83 22.16
N VAL A 258 -9.87 31.27 20.93
CA VAL A 258 -9.16 32.38 20.27
C VAL A 258 -9.70 33.74 20.70
N ASN A 259 -8.83 34.63 21.17
CA ASN A 259 -9.20 36.02 21.49
C ASN A 259 -9.39 36.86 20.20
N ILE A 260 -10.63 37.13 19.84
CA ILE A 260 -11.00 37.87 18.63
C ILE A 260 -10.69 39.38 18.68
N ALA A 261 -10.43 39.96 19.85
CA ALA A 261 -10.19 41.40 19.97
C ALA A 261 -8.89 41.85 19.26
N GLY A 262 -7.93 40.94 19.10
CA GLY A 262 -6.62 41.20 18.47
C GLY A 262 -6.54 40.86 16.97
N LEU A 263 -7.60 40.34 16.36
CA LEU A 263 -7.56 39.83 14.98
C LEU A 263 -7.95 40.90 13.95
N ALA A 264 -7.28 40.88 12.80
CA ALA A 264 -7.66 41.66 11.63
C ALA A 264 -8.58 40.81 10.74
N GLY A 265 -9.74 41.36 10.36
CA GLY A 265 -10.72 40.63 9.57
C GLY A 265 -10.41 40.66 8.08
N SER A 266 -10.39 39.49 7.44
CA SER A 266 -10.19 39.36 5.99
C SER A 266 -11.50 39.35 5.20
N GLY A 267 -12.65 39.50 5.86
CA GLY A 267 -13.96 39.57 5.21
C GLY A 267 -14.29 40.96 4.66
N PRO A 268 -15.40 41.08 3.91
CA PRO A 268 -15.87 42.37 3.37
C PRO A 268 -15.98 43.42 4.49
N SER A 269 -15.53 44.65 4.22
CA SER A 269 -15.52 45.76 5.20
C SER A 269 -14.70 45.50 6.49
N GLY A 270 -13.73 44.57 6.44
CA GLY A 270 -12.83 44.27 7.57
C GLY A 270 -13.43 43.35 8.62
N VAL A 271 -14.50 42.62 8.28
CA VAL A 271 -15.18 41.67 9.18
C VAL A 271 -14.30 40.45 9.45
N ILE A 272 -14.17 40.04 10.72
CA ILE A 272 -13.45 38.82 11.11
C ILE A 272 -14.30 37.60 10.73
N VAL A 273 -13.77 36.74 9.85
CA VAL A 273 -14.44 35.52 9.38
C VAL A 273 -13.83 34.26 10.02
N ALA A 274 -14.51 33.11 9.92
CA ALA A 274 -14.05 31.89 10.59
C ALA A 274 -12.67 31.43 10.11
N ALA A 275 -12.30 31.74 8.86
CA ALA A 275 -10.95 31.52 8.35
C ALA A 275 -9.88 32.35 9.09
N ASP A 276 -10.18 33.59 9.52
CA ASP A 276 -9.26 34.41 10.33
C ASP A 276 -9.02 33.79 11.70
N VAL A 277 -10.09 33.28 12.31
CA VAL A 277 -10.05 32.59 13.59
C VAL A 277 -9.32 31.25 13.50
N ALA A 278 -9.56 30.49 12.42
CA ALA A 278 -8.86 29.24 12.15
C ALA A 278 -7.37 29.44 11.84
N ARG A 279 -7.01 30.55 11.15
CA ARG A 279 -5.61 30.96 10.91
C ARG A 279 -4.92 31.44 12.18
N ALA A 280 -5.68 32.00 13.12
CA ALA A 280 -5.21 32.41 14.44
C ALA A 280 -5.11 31.23 15.43
N ARG A 281 -5.04 29.98 14.93
CA ARG A 281 -4.89 28.73 15.71
C ARG A 281 -3.90 28.91 16.87
N PRO A 282 -4.21 28.33 18.03
CA PRO A 282 -3.60 28.78 19.27
C PRO A 282 -2.13 28.41 19.36
N SER A 283 -1.44 29.17 20.20
CA SER A 283 -0.10 28.81 20.64
C SER A 283 -0.09 27.39 21.24
N MET A 284 1.07 26.75 21.23
CA MET A 284 1.31 25.38 21.73
C MET A 284 0.89 25.13 23.20
N GLN A 285 0.38 26.16 23.87
CA GLN A 285 -0.17 26.14 25.21
C GLN A 285 -1.56 25.47 25.29
N GLU A 286 -2.34 25.47 24.19
CA GLU A 286 -3.72 24.94 24.19
C GLU A 286 -3.83 23.49 23.68
N VAL A 287 -2.91 23.04 22.83
CA VAL A 287 -2.82 21.61 22.41
C VAL A 287 -2.49 20.70 23.61
N ALA A 288 -1.82 21.23 24.63
CA ALA A 288 -1.53 20.50 25.85
C ALA A 288 -2.79 20.19 26.71
N HIS A 289 -3.93 20.87 26.46
CA HIS A 289 -5.15 20.71 27.25
C HIS A 289 -6.18 19.71 26.65
N SER A 290 -5.95 19.15 25.46
CA SER A 290 -6.88 18.24 24.78
C SER A 290 -6.53 16.75 24.87
N LEU A 291 -5.40 16.40 25.49
CA LEU A 291 -5.08 15.02 25.83
C LEU A 291 -5.83 14.62 27.11
N PRO A 292 -6.37 13.38 27.23
CA PRO A 292 -7.03 12.94 28.45
C PRO A 292 -6.10 13.15 29.64
N GLN A 293 -6.55 13.91 30.64
CA GLN A 293 -5.78 14.19 31.84
C GLN A 293 -5.66 12.87 32.62
N VAL A 294 -4.52 12.20 32.47
CA VAL A 294 -4.21 10.99 33.23
C VAL A 294 -3.84 11.43 34.64
N ASP A 295 -4.70 11.13 35.61
CA ASP A 295 -4.39 11.38 37.02
C ASP A 295 -3.26 10.42 37.47
N VAL A 296 -2.07 10.98 37.66
CA VAL A 296 -0.90 10.25 38.17
C VAL A 296 -0.84 10.43 39.70
N PRO A 297 -0.92 9.36 40.51
CA PRO A 297 -0.83 9.47 41.96
C PRO A 297 0.51 10.05 42.43
N GLY A 298 0.48 11.11 43.24
CA GLY A 298 1.68 11.70 43.85
C GLY A 298 1.50 13.16 44.29
N GLN A 299 2.48 13.71 45.03
CA GLN A 299 2.57 15.15 45.30
C GLN A 299 3.47 15.81 44.24
N GLY A 300 2.91 16.67 43.39
CA GLY A 300 3.63 17.39 42.34
C GLY A 300 3.99 18.84 42.72
N ARG A 301 4.99 19.42 42.04
CA ARG A 301 5.28 20.87 42.03
C ARG A 301 4.91 21.49 40.68
N ALA A 302 4.69 22.81 40.65
CA ALA A 302 4.54 23.51 39.38
C ALA A 302 5.82 23.41 38.52
N MET A 303 5.64 23.28 37.21
CA MET A 303 6.74 23.41 36.25
C MET A 303 7.31 24.83 36.24
N THR A 304 8.62 24.95 36.18
CA THR A 304 9.36 26.19 35.92
C THR A 304 9.07 26.69 34.49
N SER A 305 9.34 27.96 34.19
CA SER A 305 9.15 28.52 32.84
C SER A 305 9.93 27.77 31.75
N MET A 306 11.12 27.26 32.09
CA MET A 306 11.92 26.45 31.17
C MET A 306 11.28 25.07 30.92
N GLU A 307 10.82 24.40 31.97
CA GLU A 307 10.13 23.11 31.84
C GLU A 307 8.85 23.25 31.01
N LYS A 308 8.09 24.34 31.17
CA LYS A 308 6.93 24.65 30.32
C LYS A 308 7.34 24.88 28.86
N ALA A 309 8.40 25.65 28.61
CA ALA A 309 8.89 25.91 27.27
C ALA A 309 9.37 24.64 26.56
N VAL A 310 10.10 23.77 27.26
CA VAL A 310 10.53 22.46 26.75
C VAL A 310 9.32 21.56 26.49
N SER A 311 8.37 21.50 27.42
CA SER A 311 7.14 20.72 27.26
C SER A 311 6.36 21.15 26.03
N HIS A 312 6.20 22.45 25.80
CA HIS A 312 5.58 22.96 24.59
C HIS A 312 6.41 22.54 23.37
N ALA A 313 7.71 22.88 23.32
CA ALA A 313 8.58 22.58 22.18
C ALA A 313 8.54 21.09 21.76
N MET A 314 8.54 20.18 22.73
CA MET A 314 8.46 18.74 22.47
C MET A 314 7.08 18.33 21.94
N ALA A 315 6.00 18.88 22.49
CA ALA A 315 4.65 18.64 21.96
C ALA A 315 4.50 19.07 20.50
N ALA A 316 5.07 20.22 20.10
CA ALA A 316 5.02 20.62 18.70
C ALA A 316 5.93 19.80 17.79
N SER A 317 7.01 19.23 18.32
CA SER A 317 7.88 18.33 17.57
C SER A 317 7.16 17.04 17.13
N LEU A 318 6.10 16.63 17.84
CA LEU A 318 5.24 15.50 17.43
C LEU A 318 4.50 15.73 16.10
N THR A 319 4.43 16.98 15.62
CA THR A 319 3.82 17.30 14.32
C THR A 319 4.77 17.09 13.14
N LEU A 320 6.03 16.72 13.39
CA LEU A 320 7.02 16.44 12.36
C LEU A 320 7.00 14.95 12.03
N PRO A 321 6.67 14.53 10.79
CA PRO A 321 6.91 13.16 10.36
C PRO A 321 8.41 12.97 10.25
N THR A 322 9.01 12.25 11.19
CA THR A 322 10.47 12.12 11.28
C THR A 322 10.95 10.74 10.88
N PHE A 323 12.16 10.67 10.33
CA PHE A 323 12.90 9.43 10.09
C PHE A 323 14.35 9.59 10.51
N ASN A 324 15.04 8.48 10.77
CA ASN A 324 16.41 8.46 11.30
C ASN A 324 17.36 7.74 10.34
N VAL A 325 18.53 8.32 10.12
CA VAL A 325 19.62 7.69 9.36
C VAL A 325 20.92 7.82 10.14
N THR A 326 21.67 6.73 10.27
CA THR A 326 22.92 6.69 11.04
C THR A 326 24.09 6.25 10.17
N VAL A 327 25.24 6.91 10.31
CA VAL A 327 26.52 6.44 9.78
C VAL A 327 27.58 6.51 10.87
N ASN A 328 28.52 5.56 10.89
CA ASN A 328 29.67 5.62 11.78
C ASN A 328 30.84 6.33 11.09
N ILE A 329 31.44 7.31 11.77
CA ILE A 329 32.50 8.19 11.24
C ILE A 329 33.72 8.11 12.14
N ASP A 330 34.90 7.90 11.57
CA ASP A 330 36.16 8.05 12.30
C ASP A 330 36.50 9.55 12.46
N THR A 331 36.37 10.05 13.69
CA THR A 331 36.62 11.46 14.03
C THR A 331 38.07 11.72 14.43
N GLY A 332 38.95 10.70 14.41
CA GLY A 332 40.31 10.79 14.93
C GLY A 332 41.15 11.88 14.26
N LYS A 333 41.13 11.92 12.92
CA LYS A 333 41.87 12.94 12.14
C LYS A 333 41.33 14.35 12.37
N LEU A 334 40.00 14.52 12.35
CA LEU A 334 39.38 15.81 12.63
C LEU A 334 39.71 16.30 14.05
N THR A 335 39.71 15.40 15.03
CA THR A 335 40.05 15.71 16.42
C THR A 335 41.50 16.17 16.55
N ALA A 336 42.43 15.51 15.87
CA ALA A 336 43.84 15.91 15.82
C ALA A 336 44.01 17.29 15.15
N ALA A 337 43.35 17.52 14.01
CA ALA A 337 43.38 18.79 13.29
C ALA A 337 42.77 19.94 14.10
N ALA A 338 41.66 19.70 14.79
CA ALA A 338 41.02 20.67 15.68
C ALA A 338 41.96 21.08 16.82
N LYS A 339 42.63 20.10 17.45
CA LYS A 339 43.62 20.35 18.51
C LYS A 339 44.83 21.16 17.99
N ALA A 340 45.34 20.83 16.81
CA ALA A 340 46.44 21.55 16.18
C ALA A 340 46.09 23.03 15.91
N ASN A 341 44.85 23.30 15.49
CA ASN A 341 44.33 24.64 15.22
C ASN A 341 43.77 25.36 16.47
N LYS A 342 43.89 24.75 17.66
CA LYS A 342 43.35 25.27 18.94
C LYS A 342 41.84 25.56 18.90
N VAL A 343 41.07 24.76 18.16
CA VAL A 343 39.61 24.84 18.09
C VAL A 343 38.95 23.62 18.75
N SER A 344 37.72 23.80 19.23
CA SER A 344 36.94 22.71 19.80
C SER A 344 36.47 21.74 18.72
N VAL A 345 36.42 20.44 19.05
CA VAL A 345 35.96 19.39 18.13
C VAL A 345 34.53 19.67 17.67
N THR A 346 33.67 20.17 18.55
CA THR A 346 32.28 20.54 18.21
C THR A 346 32.22 21.66 17.15
N VAL A 347 33.08 22.68 17.23
CA VAL A 347 33.16 23.75 16.22
C VAL A 347 33.69 23.20 14.89
N ALA A 348 34.69 22.32 14.94
CA ALA A 348 35.22 21.67 13.74
C ALA A 348 34.16 20.80 13.05
N ILE A 349 33.34 20.06 13.83
CA ILE A 349 32.22 19.27 13.30
C ILE A 349 31.12 20.18 12.74
N ALA A 350 30.78 21.28 13.39
CA ALA A 350 29.81 22.24 12.87
C ALA A 350 30.26 22.84 11.52
N LYS A 351 31.55 23.18 11.39
CA LYS A 351 32.12 23.63 10.10
C LYS A 351 32.09 22.51 9.05
N ALA A 352 32.45 21.27 9.41
CA ALA A 352 32.37 20.13 8.50
C ALA A 352 30.93 19.89 8.01
N CYS A 353 29.93 20.01 8.89
CA CYS A 353 28.51 19.95 8.53
C CYS A 353 28.16 21.05 7.51
N SER A 354 28.60 22.29 7.74
CA SER A 354 28.40 23.40 6.78
C SER A 354 29.08 23.15 5.43
N VAL A 355 30.28 22.56 5.41
CA VAL A 355 31.01 22.24 4.16
C VAL A 355 30.28 21.15 3.39
N ALA A 356 29.81 20.10 4.06
CA ALA A 356 28.97 19.07 3.43
C ALA A 356 27.64 19.67 2.93
N MET A 357 27.03 20.56 3.71
CA MET A 357 25.74 21.17 3.41
C MET A 357 25.77 22.07 2.16
N ALA A 358 26.94 22.60 1.80
CA ALA A 358 27.12 23.32 0.53
C ALA A 358 26.81 22.45 -0.71
N LYS A 359 26.97 21.12 -0.61
CA LYS A 359 26.60 20.16 -1.66
C LYS A 359 25.15 19.66 -1.53
N PHE A 360 24.53 19.84 -0.37
CA PHE A 360 23.18 19.36 -0.04
C PHE A 360 22.34 20.48 0.62
N PRO A 361 21.99 21.55 -0.12
CA PRO A 361 21.34 22.73 0.44
C PRO A 361 19.96 22.45 1.05
N ARG A 362 19.29 21.37 0.63
CA ARG A 362 18.01 20.90 1.19
C ARG A 362 18.08 20.60 2.69
N MET A 363 19.26 20.21 3.19
CA MET A 363 19.49 19.98 4.63
C MET A 363 19.31 21.24 5.48
N ASN A 364 19.31 22.43 4.85
CA ASN A 364 19.14 23.73 5.49
C ASN A 364 17.73 24.34 5.29
N TRP A 365 16.83 23.64 4.59
CA TRP A 365 15.49 24.14 4.32
C TRP A 365 14.60 24.03 5.55
N ALA A 366 13.38 24.56 5.47
CA ALA A 366 12.36 24.35 6.49
C ALA A 366 10.98 24.22 5.87
N TYR A 367 10.18 23.33 6.45
CA TYR A 367 8.75 23.30 6.19
C TYR A 367 8.07 24.45 6.94
N GLN A 368 7.32 25.27 6.20
CA GLN A 368 6.40 26.25 6.73
C GLN A 368 4.99 25.69 6.59
N PRO A 369 4.18 25.63 7.67
CA PRO A 369 2.79 25.21 7.59
C PRO A 369 2.03 25.96 6.48
N VAL A 370 1.08 25.28 5.82
CA VAL A 370 0.42 25.71 4.57
C VAL A 370 1.29 25.43 3.32
N ASP A 371 1.76 24.19 3.21
CA ASP A 371 2.37 23.57 2.00
C ASP A 371 3.50 24.37 1.34
N LYS A 372 4.39 24.95 2.15
CA LYS A 372 5.51 25.76 1.67
C LYS A 372 6.84 25.28 2.22
N LEU A 373 7.82 25.12 1.33
CA LEU A 373 9.24 24.95 1.69
C LEU A 373 9.95 26.30 1.64
N VAL A 374 10.74 26.58 2.67
CA VAL A 374 11.54 27.81 2.80
C VAL A 374 13.01 27.44 2.64
N GLU A 375 13.60 27.89 1.53
CA GLU A 375 15.03 27.77 1.28
C GLU A 375 15.80 28.83 2.07
N ARG A 376 16.90 28.44 2.71
CA ARG A 376 17.73 29.34 3.53
C ARG A 376 19.17 29.28 3.09
N ALA A 377 19.76 30.44 2.86
CA ALA A 377 21.14 30.57 2.37
C ALA A 377 22.21 30.67 3.47
N ASN A 378 21.82 31.00 4.70
CA ASN A 378 22.76 31.12 5.82
C ASN A 378 22.80 29.81 6.63
N HIS A 379 23.99 29.39 7.06
CA HIS A 379 24.15 28.26 7.96
C HIS A 379 24.28 28.76 9.40
N ASP A 380 23.14 28.87 10.07
CA ASP A 380 23.04 29.27 11.47
C ASP A 380 22.74 28.02 12.32
N PHE A 381 23.75 27.39 12.91
CA PHE A 381 23.59 26.10 13.57
C PHE A 381 23.41 26.25 15.08
N GLY A 382 22.32 25.69 15.60
CA GLY A 382 22.11 25.52 17.03
C GLY A 382 22.98 24.38 17.56
N VAL A 383 23.73 24.61 18.63
CA VAL A 383 24.57 23.57 19.24
C VAL A 383 24.18 23.40 20.69
N ALA A 384 23.73 22.21 21.06
CA ALA A 384 23.19 21.95 22.39
C ALA A 384 24.28 21.98 23.48
N VAL A 385 24.05 22.76 24.53
CA VAL A 385 24.97 22.97 25.67
C VAL A 385 24.21 22.79 26.98
N MET A 386 24.80 22.04 27.91
CA MET A 386 24.27 21.85 29.25
C MET A 386 24.48 23.11 30.13
N SER A 387 23.42 23.56 30.80
CA SER A 387 23.45 24.67 31.76
C SER A 387 23.98 24.22 33.13
N ASN A 388 24.58 25.13 33.91
CA ASN A 388 25.13 24.81 35.24
C ASN A 388 24.05 24.32 36.23
N ASP A 389 22.84 24.89 36.16
CA ASP A 389 21.72 24.56 37.06
C ASP A 389 20.84 23.41 36.51
N GLY A 390 21.39 22.57 35.64
CA GLY A 390 20.66 21.54 34.91
C GLY A 390 19.84 22.10 33.73
N GLY A 391 19.45 21.24 32.80
CA GLY A 391 18.72 21.63 31.59
C GLY A 391 19.61 21.98 30.38
N LEU A 392 18.97 22.13 29.22
CA LEU A 392 19.61 22.26 27.91
C LEU A 392 19.37 23.65 27.33
N VAL A 393 20.42 24.28 26.82
CA VAL A 393 20.35 25.56 26.09
C VAL A 393 21.01 25.35 24.72
N VAL A 394 20.45 25.95 23.66
CA VAL A 394 20.94 25.77 22.29
C VAL A 394 21.42 27.12 21.75
N PRO A 395 22.65 27.57 22.05
CA PRO A 395 23.25 28.72 21.39
C PRO A 395 23.43 28.49 19.89
N ILE A 396 23.34 29.56 19.11
CA ILE A 396 23.45 29.53 17.65
C ILE A 396 24.81 30.08 17.20
N LEU A 397 25.52 29.30 16.39
CA LEU A 397 26.68 29.76 15.64
C LEU A 397 26.22 30.29 14.29
N HIS A 398 26.35 31.61 14.09
CA HIS A 398 25.84 32.28 12.91
C HIS A 398 26.84 32.33 11.74
N GLY A 399 26.33 32.14 10.52
CA GLY A 399 27.07 32.34 9.26
C GLY A 399 28.29 31.44 9.11
N ILE A 400 28.16 30.16 9.47
CA ILE A 400 29.27 29.19 9.49
C ILE A 400 29.92 29.04 8.12
N GLU A 401 29.15 29.20 7.04
CA GLU A 401 29.63 29.09 5.67
C GLU A 401 30.65 30.17 5.31
N LYS A 402 30.60 31.35 5.95
CA LYS A 402 31.44 32.52 5.65
C LYS A 402 32.62 32.70 6.61
N LYS A 403 32.60 32.05 7.77
CA LYS A 403 33.60 32.27 8.83
C LYS A 403 34.68 31.19 8.85
N SER A 404 35.92 31.59 9.13
CA SER A 404 37.02 30.64 9.35
C SER A 404 36.86 29.88 10.68
N LEU A 405 37.56 28.75 10.82
CA LEU A 405 37.55 27.97 12.07
C LEU A 405 37.95 28.79 13.30
N ALA A 406 38.94 29.68 13.16
CA ALA A 406 39.40 30.54 14.25
C ALA A 406 38.34 31.56 14.67
N ALA A 407 37.65 32.18 13.70
CA ALA A 407 36.56 33.12 13.98
C ALA A 407 35.39 32.41 14.66
N LEU A 408 35.01 31.23 14.18
CA LEU A 408 33.95 30.41 14.80
C LEU A 408 34.29 29.98 16.22
N GLN A 409 35.55 29.63 16.50
CA GLN A 409 35.98 29.29 17.85
C GLN A 409 35.92 30.50 18.80
N GLY A 410 36.23 31.70 18.30
CA GLY A 410 36.07 32.95 19.05
C GLY A 410 34.62 33.18 19.46
N ASP A 411 33.70 33.11 18.50
CA ASP A 411 32.26 33.24 18.75
C ASP A 411 31.75 32.18 19.73
N TRP A 412 32.17 30.92 19.53
CA TRP A 412 31.75 29.78 20.34
C TRP A 412 32.14 29.92 21.81
N THR A 413 33.35 30.39 22.10
CA THR A 413 33.86 30.49 23.48
C THR A 413 32.98 31.41 24.32
N GLY A 414 32.67 32.60 23.81
CA GLY A 414 31.80 33.56 24.50
C GLY A 414 30.34 33.08 24.60
N LEU A 415 29.84 32.41 23.56
CA LEU A 415 28.48 31.86 23.55
C LEU A 415 28.29 30.75 24.59
N VAL A 416 29.23 29.83 24.73
CA VAL A 416 29.15 28.72 25.70
C VAL A 416 29.16 29.23 27.13
N GLU A 417 30.02 30.20 27.47
CA GLU A 417 30.08 30.78 28.81
C GLU A 417 28.74 31.42 29.19
N ARG A 418 28.15 32.20 28.27
CA ARG A 418 26.83 32.82 28.48
C ARG A 418 25.70 31.79 28.50
N ALA A 419 25.76 30.75 27.67
CA ALA A 419 24.77 29.68 27.64
C ALA A 419 24.72 28.92 28.97
N ARG A 420 25.88 28.59 29.55
CA ARG A 420 25.99 27.86 30.84
C ARG A 420 25.35 28.59 32.01
N VAL A 421 25.41 29.92 32.00
CA VAL A 421 24.81 30.81 33.02
C VAL A 421 23.47 31.43 32.57
N ARG A 422 22.90 30.94 31.46
CA ARG A 422 21.60 31.36 30.90
C ARG A 422 21.46 32.86 30.62
N LYS A 423 22.53 33.50 30.11
CA LYS A 423 22.59 34.92 29.74
C LYS A 423 22.67 35.16 28.23
N LEU A 424 22.06 34.30 27.43
CA LEU A 424 21.98 34.50 25.98
C LEU A 424 20.89 35.52 25.64
N ALA A 425 21.16 36.39 24.67
CA ALA A 425 20.16 37.25 24.06
C ALA A 425 19.23 36.42 23.14
N PRO A 426 17.97 36.85 22.91
CA PRO A 426 17.02 36.14 22.05
C PRO A 426 17.55 35.75 20.66
N ALA A 427 18.34 36.63 20.03
CA ALA A 427 18.95 36.37 18.73
C ALA A 427 19.99 35.22 18.76
N GLU A 428 20.58 34.94 19.92
CA GLU A 428 21.63 33.93 20.07
C GLU A 428 21.08 32.51 20.30
N TYR A 429 19.76 32.31 20.42
CA TYR A 429 19.15 30.98 20.62
C TYR A 429 17.85 30.74 19.86
N ALA A 430 17.29 31.73 19.15
CA ALA A 430 16.05 31.58 18.39
C ALA A 430 16.29 31.27 16.91
N ASN A 431 15.47 30.36 16.36
CA ASN A 431 15.41 30.02 14.93
C ASN A 431 16.73 29.51 14.31
N PRO A 432 17.36 28.45 14.87
CA PRO A 432 18.45 27.80 14.15
C PRO A 432 17.95 27.22 12.82
N THR A 433 18.87 27.03 11.88
CA THR A 433 18.60 26.43 10.56
C THR A 433 18.89 24.93 10.54
N PHE A 434 19.80 24.48 11.40
CA PHE A 434 20.17 23.10 11.65
C PHE A 434 20.63 22.98 13.11
N THR A 435 20.49 21.81 13.74
CA THR A 435 20.88 21.64 15.14
C THR A 435 21.85 20.47 15.32
N ILE A 436 22.80 20.61 16.23
CA ILE A 436 23.75 19.57 16.63
C ILE A 436 23.60 19.30 18.13
N SER A 437 23.42 18.03 18.48
CA SER A 437 23.44 17.53 19.85
C SER A 437 24.59 16.51 19.98
N ASN A 438 25.49 16.73 20.93
CA ASN A 438 26.64 15.86 21.14
C ASN A 438 26.62 15.29 22.56
N MET A 439 26.35 13.98 22.67
CA MET A 439 26.41 13.24 23.94
C MET A 439 27.59 12.28 24.00
N GLY A 440 28.48 12.29 23.00
CA GLY A 440 29.62 11.38 22.96
C GLY A 440 30.58 11.54 24.13
N MET A 441 30.73 12.76 24.65
CA MET A 441 31.50 13.05 25.86
C MET A 441 30.92 12.43 27.14
N LEU A 442 29.65 12.01 27.12
CA LEU A 442 28.98 11.35 28.25
C LEU A 442 29.00 9.82 28.14
N GLY A 443 29.70 9.25 27.15
CA GLY A 443 29.80 7.80 26.96
C GLY A 443 28.54 7.15 26.39
N VAL A 444 27.59 7.93 25.85
CA VAL A 444 26.35 7.42 25.25
C VAL A 444 26.66 6.74 23.93
N SER A 445 26.47 5.42 23.84
CA SER A 445 26.82 4.65 22.63
C SER A 445 25.89 4.87 21.44
N HIS A 446 24.66 5.32 21.68
CA HIS A 446 23.69 5.65 20.64
C HIS A 446 22.58 6.53 21.23
N PHE A 447 22.13 7.55 20.48
CA PHE A 447 20.89 8.26 20.76
C PHE A 447 20.35 8.94 19.50
N THR A 448 19.07 9.27 19.53
CA THR A 448 18.37 10.06 18.52
C THR A 448 18.00 11.41 19.11
N ALA A 449 18.13 12.49 18.33
CA ALA A 449 17.73 13.82 18.76
C ALA A 449 16.40 14.19 18.10
N ILE A 450 15.55 14.93 18.82
CA ILE A 450 14.22 15.32 18.31
C ILE A 450 14.34 16.71 17.67
N PRO A 451 14.05 16.86 16.35
CA PRO A 451 14.05 18.17 15.71
C PRO A 451 12.84 18.98 16.16
N THR A 452 13.01 20.28 16.31
CA THR A 452 11.90 21.22 16.57
C THR A 452 11.32 21.74 15.25
N PRO A 453 10.06 22.20 15.22
CA PRO A 453 9.50 22.85 14.04
C PRO A 453 10.38 23.99 13.53
N GLY A 454 10.51 24.09 12.20
CA GLY A 454 11.29 25.15 11.55
C GLY A 454 12.73 24.78 11.18
N ILE A 455 13.16 23.53 11.38
CA ILE A 455 14.42 22.98 10.83
C ILE A 455 14.14 21.69 10.04
N ALA A 456 14.92 21.42 9.00
CA ALA A 456 14.82 20.16 8.24
C ALA A 456 15.40 18.95 8.99
N ALA A 457 16.43 19.17 9.82
CA ALA A 457 17.16 18.07 10.46
C ALA A 457 17.92 18.49 11.73
N ILE A 458 18.12 17.51 12.61
CA ILE A 458 19.01 17.57 13.77
C ILE A 458 20.02 16.42 13.72
N LEU A 459 21.29 16.71 14.06
CA LEU A 459 22.36 15.73 14.15
C LEU A 459 22.65 15.35 15.60
N ALA A 460 22.59 14.05 15.90
CA ALA A 460 23.02 13.44 17.16
C ALA A 460 24.40 12.78 16.99
N ILE A 461 25.33 13.09 17.91
CA ILE A 461 26.70 12.58 17.92
C ILE A 461 26.94 11.77 19.19
N ALA A 462 27.03 10.45 19.04
CA ALA A 462 27.24 9.51 20.13
C ALA A 462 28.73 9.35 20.49
N ALA A 463 29.05 8.46 21.43
CA ALA A 463 30.40 8.16 21.86
C ALA A 463 31.12 7.30 20.82
N ASN A 464 32.43 7.47 20.72
CA ASN A 464 33.24 6.70 19.80
C ASN A 464 33.24 5.21 20.19
N GLY A 465 32.96 4.33 19.21
CA GLY A 465 32.98 2.88 19.39
C GLY A 465 33.96 2.18 18.44
N PRO A 466 34.04 0.84 18.49
CA PRO A 466 34.93 0.05 17.62
C PRO A 466 34.70 0.25 16.12
N GLN A 467 33.51 0.70 15.73
CA GLN A 467 33.10 0.94 14.34
C GLN A 467 33.17 2.42 13.94
N GLY A 468 33.72 3.28 14.81
CA GLY A 468 33.70 4.74 14.68
C GLY A 468 32.64 5.39 15.57
N THR A 469 32.51 6.70 15.45
CA THR A 469 31.53 7.52 16.19
C THR A 469 30.19 7.52 15.43
N PRO A 470 29.06 7.10 16.03
CA PRO A 470 27.75 7.17 15.38
C PRO A 470 27.26 8.61 15.23
N PHE A 471 26.96 9.00 13.99
CA PHE A 471 26.34 10.26 13.61
C PHE A 471 24.93 9.94 13.09
N THR A 472 23.91 10.32 13.86
CA THR A 472 22.51 10.03 13.54
C THR A 472 21.79 11.32 13.17
N ILE A 473 21.23 11.40 11.98
CA ILE A 473 20.33 12.49 11.60
C ILE A 473 18.89 12.06 11.80
N THR A 474 18.12 12.90 12.47
CA THR A 474 16.66 12.85 12.47
C THR A 474 16.15 13.97 11.56
N GLY A 475 15.51 13.60 10.45
CA GLY A 475 15.03 14.51 9.41
C GLY A 475 13.51 14.62 9.37
N ASP A 476 12.99 15.79 9.01
CA ASP A 476 11.57 16.03 8.70
C ASP A 476 11.28 15.54 7.27
N HIS A 477 10.45 14.49 7.16
CA HIS A 477 10.10 13.84 5.90
C HIS A 477 9.31 14.75 4.94
N ARG A 478 8.80 15.90 5.41
CA ARG A 478 8.20 16.91 4.53
C ARG A 478 9.23 17.72 3.75
N VAL A 479 10.49 17.72 4.19
CA VAL A 479 11.60 18.47 3.57
C VAL A 479 12.63 17.55 2.92
N LEU A 480 12.98 16.46 3.62
CA LEU A 480 14.06 15.54 3.28
C LEU A 480 13.51 14.14 3.02
N ASN A 481 14.15 13.38 2.13
CA ASN A 481 13.93 11.93 2.00
C ASN A 481 15.14 11.13 2.52
N GLY A 482 14.99 9.81 2.60
CA GLY A 482 16.06 8.91 3.08
C GLY A 482 17.36 9.00 2.29
N ALA A 483 17.29 9.18 0.97
CA ALA A 483 18.45 9.29 0.09
C ALA A 483 19.21 10.61 0.30
N ASP A 484 18.50 11.74 0.44
CA ASP A 484 19.09 13.06 0.71
C ASP A 484 19.98 13.01 1.96
N VAL A 485 19.46 12.41 3.03
CA VAL A 485 20.17 12.30 4.31
C VAL A 485 21.33 11.31 4.21
N ALA A 486 21.16 10.18 3.52
CA ALA A 486 22.22 9.20 3.33
C ALA A 486 23.41 9.77 2.53
N LEU A 487 23.13 10.48 1.44
CA LEU A 487 24.16 11.12 0.61
C LEU A 487 24.87 12.27 1.35
N TYR A 488 24.11 13.07 2.12
CA TYR A 488 24.70 14.08 2.99
C TYR A 488 25.61 13.46 4.05
N LEU A 489 25.17 12.39 4.74
CA LEU A 489 25.97 11.70 5.74
C LEU A 489 27.22 11.03 5.15
N ALA A 490 27.15 10.48 3.94
CA ALA A 490 28.31 9.96 3.23
C ALA A 490 29.33 11.07 2.92
N THR A 491 28.85 12.23 2.47
CA THR A 491 29.71 13.40 2.21
C THR A 491 30.29 13.97 3.51
N LEU A 492 29.49 14.02 4.58
CA LEU A 492 29.95 14.45 5.89
C LEU A 492 31.03 13.50 6.44
N LYS A 493 30.86 12.18 6.28
CA LYS A 493 31.86 11.18 6.62
C LYS A 493 33.19 11.45 5.91
N GLN A 494 33.16 11.65 4.59
CA GLN A 494 34.36 12.01 3.83
C GLN A 494 34.98 13.33 4.31
N THR A 495 34.15 14.34 4.59
CA THR A 495 34.59 15.66 5.06
C THR A 495 35.27 15.58 6.43
N ILE A 496 34.76 14.75 7.34
CA ILE A 496 35.31 14.55 8.69
C ILE A 496 36.58 13.67 8.64
N GLU A 497 36.60 12.62 7.83
CA GLU A 497 37.73 11.68 7.72
C GLU A 497 38.91 12.24 6.90
N ALA A 498 38.67 13.30 6.11
CA ALA A 498 39.69 14.02 5.34
C ALA A 498 39.69 15.54 5.62
N PRO A 499 39.99 15.97 6.86
CA PRO A 499 39.85 17.36 7.29
C PRO A 499 40.80 18.32 6.57
N ASP A 500 41.98 17.85 6.16
CA ASP A 500 43.00 18.67 5.50
C ASP A 500 42.51 19.28 4.18
N SER A 501 41.56 18.63 3.50
CA SER A 501 41.01 19.05 2.20
C SER A 501 40.25 20.38 2.24
N TRP A 502 39.74 20.78 3.40
CA TRP A 502 38.97 22.03 3.58
C TRP A 502 39.51 22.90 4.72
N ILE A 503 40.29 22.35 5.66
CA ILE A 503 40.99 23.14 6.69
C ILE A 503 42.20 23.88 6.09
N ALA A 504 42.95 23.25 5.17
CA ALA A 504 44.13 23.88 4.57
C ALA A 504 43.77 24.97 3.53
N SER A 505 42.61 24.87 2.88
CA SER A 505 42.15 25.86 1.89
C SER A 505 41.79 27.23 2.50
N GLU A 506 41.66 27.34 3.82
CA GLU A 506 41.44 28.63 4.50
C GLU A 506 42.73 29.48 4.61
N GLY A 507 43.91 28.90 4.33
CA GLY A 507 45.20 29.59 4.41
C GLY A 507 45.64 30.35 3.15
N ALA A 508 44.95 30.19 2.01
CA ALA A 508 45.33 30.81 0.74
C ALA A 508 44.15 31.58 0.14
N GLY A 509 44.09 32.88 0.40
CA GLY A 509 43.15 33.79 -0.25
C GLY A 509 43.61 34.21 -1.65
N ALA A 510 42.66 34.14 -2.60
CA ALA A 510 42.58 34.80 -3.90
C ALA A 510 43.49 34.33 -5.05
N GLY A 511 42.85 33.82 -6.12
CA GLY A 511 43.47 33.66 -7.44
C GLY A 511 42.71 32.71 -8.37
N ILE A 512 41.89 33.27 -9.26
CA ILE A 512 41.29 32.58 -10.43
C ILE A 512 42.40 32.33 -11.47
N GLN A 513 42.49 31.10 -12.01
CA GLN A 513 42.72 30.74 -13.44
C GLN A 513 43.45 29.39 -13.63
N GLY A 514 42.93 28.57 -14.57
CA GLY A 514 43.74 28.06 -15.68
C GLY A 514 44.51 26.74 -15.55
N SER A 515 43.98 25.70 -16.22
CA SER A 515 44.68 24.69 -17.04
C SER A 515 45.62 23.65 -16.41
N GLY A 516 45.41 22.39 -16.81
CA GLY A 516 46.48 21.56 -17.40
C GLY A 516 47.04 20.39 -16.59
N ASN A 517 46.69 19.18 -17.02
CA ASN A 517 47.43 17.90 -16.94
C ASN A 517 47.99 17.40 -15.60
N VAL A 518 47.50 16.22 -15.19
CA VAL A 518 48.34 15.23 -14.48
C VAL A 518 48.18 13.87 -15.14
N ALA A 519 49.31 13.34 -15.62
CA ALA A 519 49.48 12.02 -16.19
C ALA A 519 49.46 10.92 -15.12
N ALA A 520 49.07 9.72 -15.55
CA ALA A 520 48.90 8.51 -14.75
C ALA A 520 50.22 7.88 -14.26
N ALA A 521 50.15 7.25 -13.07
CA ALA A 521 50.97 6.09 -12.71
C ALA A 521 50.21 5.17 -11.74
N THR A 522 50.03 3.94 -12.21
CA THR A 522 49.45 2.68 -11.69
C THR A 522 50.12 2.13 -10.40
N ALA A 523 49.62 1.17 -9.62
CA ALA A 523 48.34 0.46 -9.41
C ALA A 523 48.55 -0.47 -8.18
N ALA A 524 47.55 -0.61 -7.31
CA ALA A 524 47.28 -1.84 -6.54
C ALA A 524 45.86 -1.75 -5.95
N SER A 525 45.05 -2.74 -6.30
CA SER A 525 43.58 -2.77 -6.31
C SER A 525 42.94 -3.08 -4.95
N VAL A 526 42.02 -2.21 -4.52
CA VAL A 526 40.77 -2.60 -3.84
C VAL A 526 39.66 -1.78 -4.49
N SER A 527 38.82 -2.43 -5.29
CA SER A 527 37.78 -1.80 -6.08
C SER A 527 36.74 -1.10 -5.21
N HIS A 528 36.82 0.22 -5.09
CA HIS A 528 35.64 1.05 -4.81
C HIS A 528 34.96 1.29 -6.15
N ALA A 529 33.78 0.71 -6.33
CA ALA A 529 32.94 0.98 -7.48
C ALA A 529 32.72 2.51 -7.59
N ALA A 530 32.88 3.02 -8.81
CA ALA A 530 32.47 4.36 -9.21
C ALA A 530 31.00 4.62 -8.79
N PRO A 531 30.52 5.89 -8.72
CA PRO A 531 29.07 6.11 -8.70
C PRO A 531 28.48 5.32 -9.85
N ALA A 532 27.60 4.36 -9.56
CA ALA A 532 27.08 3.47 -10.59
C ALA A 532 26.32 4.33 -11.59
N VAL A 533 26.92 4.55 -12.75
CA VAL A 533 26.22 5.04 -13.92
C VAL A 533 25.11 4.03 -14.15
N SER A 534 23.85 4.48 -14.15
CA SER A 534 22.70 3.61 -14.43
C SER A 534 23.02 2.80 -15.70
N PRO A 535 22.86 1.47 -15.68
CA PRO A 535 23.06 0.64 -16.86
C PRO A 535 22.05 0.93 -17.99
N ILE A 536 21.06 1.81 -17.75
CA ILE A 536 20.14 2.30 -18.78
C ILE A 536 20.88 3.32 -19.64
N PRO A 537 21.18 3.02 -20.91
CA PRO A 537 21.92 3.92 -21.79
C PRO A 537 21.11 5.18 -22.11
N GLU A 538 21.76 6.35 -22.07
CA GLU A 538 21.17 7.58 -22.58
C GLU A 538 20.91 7.48 -24.09
N GLY A 539 19.75 7.94 -24.53
CA GLY A 539 19.38 7.93 -25.93
C GLY A 539 17.92 8.34 -26.16
N ASN A 540 17.58 8.58 -27.43
CA ASN A 540 16.22 8.88 -27.84
C ASN A 540 15.48 7.57 -28.14
N TRP A 541 15.06 6.88 -27.08
CA TRP A 541 14.33 5.61 -27.13
C TRP A 541 12.84 5.84 -26.92
N ASP A 542 11.99 4.98 -27.50
CA ASP A 542 10.54 5.00 -27.20
C ASP A 542 10.30 4.77 -25.70
N TYR A 543 11.10 3.87 -25.11
CA TYR A 543 11.08 3.52 -23.69
C TYR A 543 12.51 3.40 -23.12
N PRO A 544 12.81 4.00 -21.96
CA PRO A 544 14.03 3.70 -21.22
C PRO A 544 14.21 2.22 -20.95
N VAL A 545 13.14 1.52 -20.52
CA VAL A 545 13.18 0.09 -20.24
C VAL A 545 11.98 -0.63 -20.86
N VAL A 546 12.23 -1.79 -21.47
CA VAL A 546 11.20 -2.75 -21.89
C VAL A 546 11.31 -4.03 -21.06
N VAL A 547 10.20 -4.49 -20.50
CA VAL A 547 10.08 -5.78 -19.82
C VAL A 547 9.32 -6.75 -20.71
N ILE A 548 9.90 -7.92 -20.99
CA ILE A 548 9.35 -8.93 -21.90
C ILE A 548 8.85 -10.11 -21.06
N GLY A 549 7.54 -10.16 -20.84
CA GLY A 549 6.86 -11.14 -20.00
C GLY A 549 6.22 -10.46 -18.79
N GLY A 550 4.89 -10.57 -18.67
CA GLY A 550 4.11 -10.01 -17.57
C GLY A 550 3.84 -11.02 -16.45
N GLY A 551 4.79 -11.91 -16.15
CA GLY A 551 4.70 -12.79 -14.97
C GLY A 551 5.29 -12.13 -13.72
N PRO A 552 5.33 -12.82 -12.56
CA PRO A 552 5.76 -12.23 -11.29
C PRO A 552 7.12 -11.51 -11.33
N GLY A 553 8.11 -12.06 -12.03
CA GLY A 553 9.42 -11.42 -12.18
C GLY A 553 9.40 -10.17 -13.06
N GLY A 554 8.59 -10.17 -14.12
CA GLY A 554 8.45 -9.02 -15.01
C GLY A 554 7.60 -7.91 -14.40
N GLU A 555 6.47 -8.27 -13.78
CA GLU A 555 5.63 -7.32 -13.06
C GLU A 555 6.43 -6.62 -11.95
N ASP A 556 7.04 -7.36 -11.03
CA ASP A 556 7.78 -6.73 -9.92
C ASP A 556 8.94 -5.86 -10.40
N CYS A 557 9.61 -6.24 -11.50
CA CYS A 557 10.64 -5.41 -12.11
C CYS A 557 10.05 -4.11 -12.69
N ALA A 558 8.98 -4.20 -13.48
CA ALA A 558 8.33 -3.07 -14.12
C ALA A 558 7.76 -2.08 -13.09
N ARG A 559 7.15 -2.60 -12.02
CA ARG A 559 6.58 -1.81 -10.91
C ARG A 559 7.67 -1.07 -10.14
N ASP A 560 8.74 -1.76 -9.74
CA ASP A 560 9.86 -1.16 -9.00
C ASP A 560 10.56 -0.06 -9.84
N LEU A 561 10.73 -0.27 -11.14
CA LEU A 561 11.26 0.77 -12.05
C LEU A 561 10.30 1.97 -12.19
N ALA A 562 9.00 1.72 -12.33
CA ALA A 562 8.00 2.77 -12.46
C ALA A 562 7.88 3.64 -11.20
N ASP A 563 7.97 3.03 -10.02
CA ASP A 563 8.00 3.73 -8.72
C ASP A 563 9.21 4.66 -8.59
N HIS A 564 10.31 4.34 -9.26
CA HIS A 564 11.51 5.18 -9.37
C HIS A 564 11.44 6.18 -10.54
N GLY A 565 10.28 6.35 -11.17
CA GLY A 565 10.04 7.32 -12.24
C GLY A 565 10.56 6.93 -13.61
N ILE A 566 11.01 5.68 -13.78
CA ILE A 566 11.45 5.17 -15.09
C ILE A 566 10.22 4.83 -15.93
N LYS A 567 10.18 5.33 -17.17
CA LYS A 567 9.13 4.97 -18.12
C LYS A 567 9.36 3.54 -18.61
N VAL A 568 8.38 2.66 -18.40
CA VAL A 568 8.48 1.23 -18.73
C VAL A 568 7.38 0.83 -19.72
N ALA A 569 7.73 0.01 -20.72
CA ALA A 569 6.77 -0.79 -21.46
C ALA A 569 6.89 -2.26 -21.03
N MET A 570 5.76 -2.90 -20.74
CA MET A 570 5.70 -4.33 -20.41
C MET A 570 4.94 -5.07 -21.49
N VAL A 571 5.60 -5.98 -22.19
CA VAL A 571 5.03 -6.78 -23.27
C VAL A 571 4.67 -8.17 -22.74
N HIS A 572 3.43 -8.62 -22.90
CA HIS A 572 2.98 -9.95 -22.48
C HIS A 572 1.98 -10.54 -23.48
N ASN A 573 1.85 -11.86 -23.53
CA ASN A 573 1.05 -12.58 -24.53
C ASN A 573 -0.19 -13.28 -23.94
N GLU A 574 -0.73 -12.74 -22.86
CA GLU A 574 -1.94 -13.21 -22.18
C GLU A 574 -2.97 -12.07 -22.10
N PRO A 575 -4.27 -12.32 -21.87
CA PRO A 575 -5.26 -11.24 -21.76
C PRO A 575 -4.96 -10.23 -20.66
N PHE A 576 -4.40 -10.67 -19.53
CA PHE A 576 -3.91 -9.79 -18.46
C PHE A 576 -2.52 -10.22 -17.95
N PRO A 577 -1.77 -9.31 -17.29
CA PRO A 577 -0.57 -9.65 -16.53
C PRO A 577 -0.83 -10.71 -15.45
N GLY A 578 0.23 -11.34 -14.95
CA GLY A 578 0.24 -12.44 -13.98
C GLY A 578 0.98 -13.70 -14.47
N GLY A 579 1.25 -13.78 -15.78
CA GLY A 579 1.99 -14.88 -16.43
C GLY A 579 1.44 -16.27 -16.13
N GLU A 580 2.29 -17.29 -16.25
CA GLU A 580 1.89 -18.69 -16.01
C GLU A 580 1.33 -18.89 -14.59
N CYS A 581 1.92 -18.26 -13.58
CA CYS A 581 1.52 -18.46 -12.19
C CYS A 581 0.05 -18.09 -11.94
N LEU A 582 -0.44 -17.00 -12.55
CA LEU A 582 -1.85 -16.62 -12.48
C LEU A 582 -2.75 -17.50 -13.36
N TRP A 583 -2.34 -17.76 -14.59
CA TRP A 583 -3.24 -18.29 -15.61
C TRP A 583 -3.24 -19.82 -15.72
N ARG A 584 -2.09 -20.45 -15.51
CA ARG A 584 -1.87 -21.88 -15.77
C ARG A 584 -1.01 -22.60 -14.73
N GLY A 585 -0.88 -22.03 -13.53
CA GLY A 585 0.01 -22.57 -12.50
C GLY A 585 -0.53 -22.42 -11.09
N CYS A 586 0.07 -21.52 -10.32
CA CYS A 586 -0.16 -21.36 -8.88
C CYS A 586 -1.63 -21.10 -8.53
N ILE A 587 -2.22 -20.04 -9.07
CA ILE A 587 -3.57 -19.61 -8.69
C ILE A 587 -4.64 -20.67 -9.03
N PRO A 588 -4.70 -21.23 -10.24
CA PRO A 588 -5.73 -22.23 -10.55
C PRO A 588 -5.55 -23.52 -9.77
N SER A 589 -4.31 -24.00 -9.56
CA SER A 589 -4.06 -25.19 -8.72
C SER A 589 -4.54 -24.99 -7.28
N LYS A 590 -4.27 -23.81 -6.68
CA LYS A 590 -4.64 -23.56 -5.28
C LYS A 590 -6.14 -23.33 -5.12
N ALA A 591 -6.82 -22.80 -6.13
CA ALA A 591 -8.28 -22.71 -6.14
C ALA A 591 -8.96 -24.09 -6.18
N TRP A 592 -8.49 -25.02 -7.02
CA TRP A 592 -8.95 -26.42 -6.98
C TRP A 592 -8.60 -27.11 -5.67
N ARG A 593 -7.36 -26.91 -5.19
CA ARG A 593 -6.90 -27.48 -3.93
C ARG A 593 -7.79 -27.09 -2.76
N ALA A 594 -8.24 -25.83 -2.67
CA ALA A 594 -9.13 -25.40 -1.59
C ALA A 594 -10.42 -26.24 -1.51
N ALA A 595 -10.99 -26.63 -2.66
CA ALA A 595 -12.14 -27.52 -2.69
C ALA A 595 -11.77 -28.96 -2.29
N ALA A 596 -10.62 -29.47 -2.76
CA ALA A 596 -10.10 -30.78 -2.37
C ALA A 596 -9.83 -30.89 -0.86
N ASP A 597 -9.20 -29.87 -0.27
CA ASP A 597 -8.92 -29.79 1.17
C ASP A 597 -10.22 -29.82 1.98
N ASN A 598 -11.27 -29.12 1.53
CA ASN A 598 -12.59 -29.17 2.16
C ASN A 598 -13.18 -30.58 2.11
N ILE A 599 -13.17 -31.24 0.95
CA ILE A 599 -13.67 -32.62 0.81
C ILE A 599 -12.95 -33.55 1.80
N ARG A 600 -11.62 -33.50 1.82
CA ARG A 600 -10.81 -34.35 2.69
C ARG A 600 -11.01 -34.05 4.18
N ASN A 601 -11.12 -32.78 4.56
CA ASN A 601 -11.38 -32.38 5.96
C ASN A 601 -12.72 -32.94 6.46
N ARG A 602 -13.78 -32.77 5.67
CA ARG A 602 -15.12 -33.21 6.03
C ARG A 602 -15.23 -34.74 6.16
N ALA A 603 -14.43 -35.49 5.39
CA ALA A 603 -14.34 -36.95 5.51
C ALA A 603 -13.84 -37.43 6.89
N HIS A 604 -13.23 -36.55 7.69
CA HIS A 604 -12.73 -36.89 9.02
C HIS A 604 -13.56 -36.32 10.16
N ASP A 605 -14.34 -35.25 9.98
CA ASP A 605 -15.12 -34.55 11.00
C ASP A 605 -15.76 -35.42 12.12
N ALA A 606 -16.28 -36.61 11.79
CA ALA A 606 -16.87 -37.54 12.76
C ALA A 606 -15.94 -37.92 13.92
N HIS A 607 -14.61 -37.97 13.71
CA HIS A 607 -13.64 -38.23 14.79
C HIS A 607 -13.60 -37.11 15.85
N MET A 608 -14.03 -35.90 15.49
CA MET A 608 -14.16 -34.74 16.39
C MET A 608 -15.59 -34.58 16.92
N GLY A 609 -16.49 -35.52 16.63
CA GLY A 609 -17.89 -35.45 17.04
C GLY A 609 -18.75 -34.50 16.19
N VAL A 610 -18.33 -34.18 14.96
CA VAL A 610 -19.13 -33.42 14.00
C VAL A 610 -19.74 -34.41 12.99
N ASP A 611 -21.03 -34.69 13.15
CA ASP A 611 -21.76 -35.63 12.31
C ASP A 611 -22.41 -34.95 11.09
N GLY A 612 -22.75 -35.75 10.07
CA GLY A 612 -23.52 -35.29 8.90
C GLY A 612 -22.72 -34.65 7.78
N THR A 613 -21.38 -34.64 7.87
CA THR A 613 -20.49 -33.98 6.88
C THR A 613 -19.61 -34.94 6.07
N ALA A 614 -19.56 -36.22 6.41
CA ALA A 614 -18.58 -37.18 5.88
C ALA A 614 -18.74 -37.58 4.39
N GLU A 615 -19.83 -37.17 3.72
CA GLU A 615 -20.10 -37.47 2.30
C GLU A 615 -20.16 -36.20 1.44
N PRO A 616 -19.07 -35.42 1.34
CA PRO A 616 -19.04 -34.24 0.49
C PRO A 616 -19.15 -34.62 -0.99
N ARG A 617 -19.96 -33.87 -1.75
CA ARG A 617 -20.11 -34.04 -3.20
C ARG A 617 -19.48 -32.87 -3.94
N LEU A 618 -18.61 -33.17 -4.90
CA LEU A 618 -17.99 -32.17 -5.76
C LEU A 618 -19.01 -31.61 -6.76
N ASN A 619 -19.20 -30.30 -6.78
CA ASN A 619 -19.84 -29.59 -7.89
C ASN A 619 -18.75 -28.98 -8.78
N TRP A 620 -18.41 -29.68 -9.87
CA TRP A 620 -17.33 -29.26 -10.77
C TRP A 620 -17.58 -27.87 -11.39
N GLN A 621 -18.83 -27.59 -11.78
CA GLN A 621 -19.18 -26.30 -12.36
C GLN A 621 -18.89 -25.15 -11.39
N GLN A 622 -19.30 -25.27 -10.12
CA GLN A 622 -19.04 -24.23 -9.12
C GLN A 622 -17.54 -24.08 -8.80
N VAL A 623 -16.80 -25.18 -8.78
CA VAL A 623 -15.33 -25.13 -8.58
C VAL A 623 -14.65 -24.40 -9.73
N GLU A 624 -15.07 -24.65 -10.97
CA GLU A 624 -14.56 -23.96 -12.15
C GLU A 624 -14.97 -22.49 -12.20
N GLU A 625 -16.22 -22.17 -11.85
CA GLU A 625 -16.70 -20.79 -11.73
C GLU A 625 -15.86 -20.02 -10.70
N HIS A 626 -15.64 -20.59 -9.51
CA HIS A 626 -14.80 -19.99 -8.49
C HIS A 626 -13.36 -19.80 -8.96
N ARG A 627 -12.75 -20.82 -9.56
CA ARG A 627 -11.38 -20.73 -10.09
C ARG A 627 -11.24 -19.60 -11.12
N ARG A 628 -12.14 -19.54 -12.09
CA ARG A 628 -12.14 -18.53 -13.17
C ARG A 628 -12.34 -17.13 -12.60
N TRP A 629 -13.27 -16.97 -11.66
CA TRP A 629 -13.49 -15.70 -10.98
C TRP A 629 -12.21 -15.21 -10.26
N VAL A 630 -11.51 -16.07 -9.51
CA VAL A 630 -10.25 -15.70 -8.83
C VAL A 630 -9.20 -15.24 -9.85
N GLN A 631 -9.03 -15.96 -10.97
CA GLN A 631 -8.04 -15.63 -11.99
C GLN A 631 -8.33 -14.31 -12.69
N THR A 632 -9.54 -14.16 -13.22
CA THR A 632 -9.95 -12.96 -13.97
C THR A 632 -9.89 -11.73 -13.07
N SER A 633 -10.44 -11.82 -11.85
CA SER A 633 -10.43 -10.72 -10.89
C SER A 633 -9.00 -10.27 -10.57
N ARG A 634 -8.08 -11.21 -10.33
CA ARG A 634 -6.67 -10.87 -10.06
C ARG A 634 -5.95 -10.32 -11.29
N GLY A 635 -6.24 -10.82 -12.48
CA GLY A 635 -5.67 -10.31 -13.73
C GLY A 635 -6.10 -8.87 -14.01
N GLU A 636 -7.39 -8.56 -13.84
CA GLU A 636 -7.93 -7.22 -13.96
C GLU A 636 -7.32 -6.25 -12.93
N MET A 637 -7.17 -6.71 -11.68
CA MET A 637 -6.50 -5.94 -10.62
C MET A 637 -5.04 -5.66 -10.95
N ALA A 638 -4.30 -6.66 -11.46
CA ALA A 638 -2.91 -6.50 -11.88
C ALA A 638 -2.80 -5.47 -13.02
N LEU A 639 -3.62 -5.61 -14.06
CA LEU A 639 -3.65 -4.64 -15.16
C LEU A 639 -3.98 -3.22 -14.69
N LYS A 640 -4.96 -3.08 -13.78
CA LYS A 640 -5.34 -1.79 -13.19
C LYS A 640 -4.18 -1.18 -12.39
N ALA A 641 -3.49 -1.98 -11.58
CA ALA A 641 -2.34 -1.54 -10.79
C ALA A 641 -1.19 -1.08 -11.71
N ASP A 642 -0.85 -1.86 -12.74
CA ASP A 642 0.24 -1.55 -13.66
C ASP A 642 -0.03 -0.26 -14.45
N LYS A 643 -1.25 -0.10 -14.97
CA LYS A 643 -1.69 1.13 -15.63
C LYS A 643 -1.72 2.32 -14.65
N GLY A 644 -2.12 2.09 -13.40
CA GLY A 644 -2.10 3.11 -12.33
C GLY A 644 -0.70 3.65 -12.06
N MET A 645 0.32 2.80 -12.18
CA MET A 645 1.75 3.19 -12.11
C MET A 645 2.32 3.70 -13.44
N LYS A 646 1.46 3.95 -14.44
CA LYS A 646 1.83 4.46 -15.77
C LYS A 646 2.77 3.54 -16.56
N ILE A 647 2.77 2.24 -16.24
CA ILE A 647 3.43 1.23 -17.07
C ILE A 647 2.61 1.08 -18.36
N ASN A 648 3.28 1.14 -19.51
CA ASN A 648 2.61 0.84 -20.78
C ASN A 648 2.52 -0.68 -20.98
N VAL A 649 1.38 -1.25 -20.64
CA VAL A 649 1.12 -2.69 -20.79
C VAL A 649 0.67 -2.97 -22.22
N ILE A 650 1.42 -3.80 -22.94
CA ILE A 650 1.21 -4.12 -24.35
C ILE A 650 0.96 -5.63 -24.49
N GLU A 651 -0.20 -5.99 -25.02
CA GLU A 651 -0.51 -7.37 -25.36
C GLU A 651 0.13 -7.74 -26.72
N GLY A 652 1.04 -8.71 -26.70
CA GLY A 652 1.70 -9.21 -27.89
C GLY A 652 2.91 -10.11 -27.59
N PHE A 653 3.47 -10.68 -28.65
CA PHE A 653 4.67 -11.49 -28.60
C PHE A 653 5.88 -10.65 -29.00
N GLY A 654 6.89 -10.57 -28.13
CA GLY A 654 8.11 -9.79 -28.34
C GLY A 654 9.24 -10.61 -28.97
N GLU A 655 9.84 -10.10 -30.04
CA GLU A 655 11.01 -10.68 -30.71
C GLU A 655 12.11 -9.63 -30.86
N PHE A 656 13.35 -9.94 -30.49
CA PHE A 656 14.47 -9.03 -30.72
C PHE A 656 14.72 -8.87 -32.24
N VAL A 657 14.82 -7.62 -32.68
CA VAL A 657 15.31 -7.27 -34.02
C VAL A 657 16.83 -7.04 -33.97
N ASP A 658 17.28 -6.40 -32.91
CA ASP A 658 18.67 -6.17 -32.52
C ASP A 658 18.76 -5.94 -30.99
N ALA A 659 19.90 -5.46 -30.48
CA ALA A 659 20.12 -5.23 -29.06
C ALA A 659 19.32 -4.08 -28.42
N HIS A 660 18.63 -3.24 -29.20
CA HIS A 660 17.86 -2.08 -28.75
C HIS A 660 16.47 -1.96 -29.37
N THR A 661 16.06 -2.93 -30.20
CA THR A 661 14.79 -2.90 -30.91
C THR A 661 14.01 -4.20 -30.71
N LEU A 662 12.76 -4.07 -30.24
CA LEU A 662 11.83 -5.18 -30.06
C LEU A 662 10.69 -5.07 -31.07
N LYS A 663 10.45 -6.13 -31.85
CA LYS A 663 9.22 -6.29 -32.64
C LYS A 663 8.15 -6.89 -31.74
N VAL A 664 6.96 -6.32 -31.72
CA VAL A 664 5.80 -6.83 -30.99
C VAL A 664 4.70 -7.21 -31.98
N THR A 665 4.33 -8.48 -31.98
CA THR A 665 3.21 -9.01 -32.77
C THR A 665 1.98 -9.18 -31.86
N ALA A 666 0.94 -8.37 -32.10
CA ALA A 666 -0.30 -8.41 -31.34
C ALA A 666 -1.12 -9.69 -31.65
N PRO A 667 -2.12 -10.06 -30.81
CA PRO A 667 -2.97 -11.23 -31.06
C PRO A 667 -3.71 -11.23 -32.40
N ASP A 668 -4.00 -10.04 -32.96
CA ASP A 668 -4.64 -9.88 -34.27
C ASP A 668 -3.64 -9.98 -35.46
N GLY A 669 -2.37 -10.27 -35.17
CA GLY A 669 -1.29 -10.39 -36.14
C GLY A 669 -0.65 -9.06 -36.56
N LYS A 670 -1.11 -7.91 -36.04
CA LYS A 670 -0.45 -6.63 -36.34
C LYS A 670 0.92 -6.57 -35.70
N GLU A 671 1.90 -6.12 -36.47
CA GLU A 671 3.27 -5.92 -36.01
C GLU A 671 3.53 -4.44 -35.69
N SER A 672 4.29 -4.20 -34.63
CA SER A 672 4.84 -2.90 -34.26
C SER A 672 6.28 -3.06 -33.79
N GLN A 673 7.03 -1.96 -33.72
CA GLN A 673 8.39 -1.96 -33.18
C GLN A 673 8.51 -0.94 -32.06
N LEU A 674 9.34 -1.25 -31.07
CA LEU A 674 9.66 -0.42 -29.93
C LEU A 674 11.18 -0.36 -29.80
N THR A 675 11.73 0.85 -29.70
CA THR A 675 13.14 1.07 -29.36
C THR A 675 13.30 1.26 -27.85
N PHE A 676 14.38 0.72 -27.28
CA PHE A 676 14.60 0.74 -25.83
C PHE A 676 16.05 0.99 -25.42
N GLY A 677 16.23 1.60 -24.25
CA GLY A 677 17.55 1.76 -23.63
C GLY A 677 18.05 0.44 -23.03
N ALA A 678 17.26 -0.16 -22.15
CA ALA A 678 17.53 -1.44 -21.51
C ALA A 678 16.34 -2.41 -21.63
N ALA A 679 16.60 -3.71 -21.46
CA ALA A 679 15.55 -4.73 -21.49
C ALA A 679 15.65 -5.73 -20.33
N VAL A 680 14.51 -6.26 -19.89
CA VAL A 680 14.42 -7.36 -18.91
C VAL A 680 13.59 -8.49 -19.49
N ILE A 681 14.20 -9.66 -19.68
CA ILE A 681 13.55 -10.86 -20.22
C ILE A 681 12.99 -11.69 -19.05
N ALA A 682 11.68 -11.83 -19.00
CA ALA A 682 10.92 -12.51 -17.95
C ALA A 682 9.86 -13.47 -18.56
N THR A 683 10.21 -14.16 -19.64
CA THR A 683 9.29 -14.95 -20.46
C THR A 683 8.86 -16.29 -19.85
N GLY A 684 9.40 -16.66 -18.68
CA GLY A 684 9.08 -17.90 -17.99
C GLY A 684 9.59 -19.16 -18.72
N ALA A 685 9.00 -20.31 -18.37
CA ALA A 685 9.32 -21.61 -18.97
C ALA A 685 8.05 -22.48 -19.12
N PRO A 686 7.70 -22.92 -20.34
CA PRO A 686 6.54 -23.81 -20.53
C PRO A 686 6.78 -25.23 -19.99
N ALA A 687 5.70 -26.01 -19.93
CA ALA A 687 5.78 -27.43 -19.58
C ALA A 687 6.66 -28.21 -20.57
N PHE A 688 7.53 -29.07 -20.04
CA PHE A 688 8.38 -29.92 -20.87
C PHE A 688 7.73 -31.29 -21.11
N VAL A 689 7.54 -31.65 -22.39
CA VAL A 689 7.06 -32.98 -22.80
C VAL A 689 8.23 -33.78 -23.39
N PRO A 690 8.71 -34.82 -22.70
CA PRO A 690 9.78 -35.69 -23.18
C PRO A 690 9.37 -36.41 -24.47
N PRO A 691 10.33 -36.90 -25.26
CA PRO A 691 10.05 -37.60 -26.52
C PRO A 691 9.53 -39.03 -26.27
N ILE A 692 8.40 -39.16 -25.58
CA ILE A 692 7.68 -40.41 -25.36
C ILE A 692 6.80 -40.65 -26.60
N PRO A 693 6.89 -41.82 -27.27
CA PRO A 693 6.06 -42.15 -28.42
C PRO A 693 4.56 -41.93 -28.13
N GLY A 694 3.90 -41.13 -28.97
CA GLY A 694 2.48 -40.82 -28.88
C GLY A 694 2.11 -39.72 -27.89
N ALA A 695 3.03 -39.26 -27.02
CA ALA A 695 2.70 -38.23 -26.03
C ALA A 695 2.41 -36.86 -26.68
N ARG A 696 3.23 -36.43 -27.64
CA ARG A 696 3.05 -35.13 -28.32
C ARG A 696 1.85 -35.14 -29.26
N GLU A 697 1.62 -36.24 -29.97
CA GLU A 697 0.49 -36.42 -30.86
C GLU A 697 -0.84 -36.32 -30.10
N ASN A 698 -0.88 -36.86 -28.87
CA ASN A 698 -2.07 -36.83 -28.03
C ASN A 698 -2.27 -35.51 -27.25
N LEU A 699 -1.33 -34.56 -27.28
CA LEU A 699 -1.58 -33.19 -26.82
C LEU A 699 -2.65 -32.51 -27.69
N ALA A 700 -2.58 -32.73 -29.02
CA ALA A 700 -3.49 -32.11 -29.97
C ALA A 700 -4.93 -32.64 -29.84
N THR A 701 -5.10 -33.88 -29.36
CA THR A 701 -6.41 -34.51 -29.17
C THR A 701 -6.98 -34.26 -27.78
N GLY A 702 -6.17 -33.76 -26.82
CA GLY A 702 -6.53 -33.61 -25.41
C GLY A 702 -6.46 -34.89 -24.59
N GLY A 703 -5.93 -36.00 -25.15
CA GLY A 703 -5.74 -37.26 -24.42
C GLY A 703 -4.53 -37.21 -23.48
N VAL A 704 -3.55 -36.37 -23.84
CA VAL A 704 -2.44 -35.96 -22.99
C VAL A 704 -2.61 -34.48 -22.68
N VAL A 705 -2.45 -34.12 -21.41
CA VAL A 705 -2.41 -32.73 -20.94
C VAL A 705 -1.10 -32.44 -20.21
N THR A 706 -0.78 -31.17 -20.06
CA THR A 706 0.34 -30.68 -19.26
C THR A 706 -0.17 -29.73 -18.17
N SER A 707 0.75 -29.18 -17.37
CA SER A 707 0.40 -28.07 -16.48
C SER A 707 -0.19 -26.86 -17.21
N ASP A 708 0.06 -26.69 -18.51
CA ASP A 708 -0.51 -25.60 -19.30
C ASP A 708 -1.97 -25.87 -19.72
N THR A 709 -2.34 -27.13 -19.95
CA THR A 709 -3.61 -27.46 -20.63
C THR A 709 -4.64 -28.17 -19.74
N ILE A 710 -4.26 -28.64 -18.55
CA ILE A 710 -5.15 -29.35 -17.63
C ILE A 710 -6.37 -28.52 -17.18
N TRP A 711 -6.30 -27.19 -17.27
CA TRP A 711 -7.38 -26.28 -16.87
C TRP A 711 -8.59 -26.27 -17.81
N ASN A 712 -8.49 -26.96 -18.95
CA ASN A 712 -9.54 -27.03 -19.98
C ASN A 712 -10.43 -28.27 -19.86
N LEU A 713 -10.32 -29.01 -18.76
CA LEU A 713 -11.11 -30.23 -18.55
C LEU A 713 -12.59 -29.91 -18.34
N ALA A 714 -13.45 -30.60 -19.10
CA ALA A 714 -14.90 -30.49 -18.95
C ALA A 714 -15.40 -31.12 -17.64
N ASN A 715 -14.77 -32.20 -17.19
CA ASN A 715 -15.03 -32.90 -15.94
C ASN A 715 -13.75 -33.55 -15.42
N PRO A 716 -13.62 -33.83 -14.10
CA PRO A 716 -12.54 -34.65 -13.59
C PRO A 716 -12.56 -36.06 -14.21
N PRO A 717 -11.41 -36.62 -14.62
CA PRO A 717 -11.34 -38.00 -15.11
C PRO A 717 -11.64 -39.00 -13.98
N LYS A 718 -12.13 -40.19 -14.32
CA LYS A 718 -12.29 -41.29 -13.35
C LYS A 718 -10.97 -42.01 -13.10
N LYS A 719 -10.14 -42.14 -14.13
CA LYS A 719 -8.78 -42.72 -14.06
C LYS A 719 -7.76 -41.82 -14.75
N MET A 720 -6.62 -41.60 -14.11
CA MET A 720 -5.60 -40.71 -14.65
C MET A 720 -4.18 -41.23 -14.38
N ALA A 721 -3.35 -41.22 -15.42
CA ALA A 721 -1.92 -41.47 -15.30
C ALA A 721 -1.18 -40.14 -15.20
N ILE A 722 -0.21 -40.05 -14.29
CA ILE A 722 0.65 -38.89 -14.13
C ILE A 722 2.09 -39.31 -14.40
N VAL A 723 2.71 -38.71 -15.42
CA VAL A 723 4.11 -38.94 -15.77
C VAL A 723 4.94 -37.79 -15.19
N GLY A 724 5.78 -38.10 -14.21
CA GLY A 724 6.58 -37.14 -13.44
C GLY A 724 6.02 -36.91 -12.03
N GLY A 725 6.85 -37.21 -11.03
CA GLY A 725 6.63 -37.02 -9.60
C GLY A 725 7.31 -35.76 -9.05
N GLY A 726 7.38 -34.70 -9.85
CA GLY A 726 7.72 -33.36 -9.36
C GLY A 726 6.57 -32.73 -8.56
N VAL A 727 6.79 -31.50 -8.08
CA VAL A 727 5.80 -30.74 -7.28
C VAL A 727 4.43 -30.71 -7.94
N ILE A 728 4.37 -30.34 -9.23
CA ILE A 728 3.11 -30.27 -9.99
C ILE A 728 2.39 -31.62 -10.03
N GLY A 729 3.13 -32.71 -10.30
CA GLY A 729 2.56 -34.04 -10.39
C GLY A 729 1.96 -34.50 -9.07
N VAL A 730 2.64 -34.24 -7.95
CA VAL A 730 2.15 -34.56 -6.60
C VAL A 730 0.92 -33.75 -6.21
N GLU A 731 0.93 -32.43 -6.45
CA GLU A 731 -0.23 -31.57 -6.16
C GLU A 731 -1.45 -32.01 -6.97
N MET A 732 -1.28 -32.25 -8.28
CA MET A 732 -2.39 -32.69 -9.14
C MET A 732 -2.89 -34.08 -8.74
N ALA A 733 -2.01 -35.00 -8.37
CA ALA A 733 -2.40 -36.33 -7.90
C ALA A 733 -3.34 -36.26 -6.70
N GLN A 734 -3.01 -35.47 -5.68
CA GLN A 734 -3.85 -35.36 -4.49
C GLN A 734 -5.15 -34.61 -4.78
N ILE A 735 -5.11 -33.51 -5.54
CA ILE A 735 -6.32 -32.77 -5.94
C ILE A 735 -7.31 -33.68 -6.65
N PHE A 736 -6.85 -34.41 -7.69
CA PHE A 736 -7.73 -35.30 -8.44
C PHE A 736 -8.13 -36.54 -7.63
N ARG A 737 -7.26 -37.05 -6.75
CA ARG A 737 -7.61 -38.13 -5.83
C ARG A 737 -8.78 -37.74 -4.92
N ASP A 738 -8.74 -36.53 -4.38
CA ASP A 738 -9.80 -35.98 -3.52
C ASP A 738 -11.09 -35.68 -4.31
N PHE A 739 -10.97 -35.39 -5.61
CA PHE A 739 -12.12 -35.32 -6.53
C PHE A 739 -12.66 -36.70 -6.96
N GLY A 740 -12.06 -37.80 -6.49
CA GLY A 740 -12.51 -39.16 -6.71
C GLY A 740 -11.83 -39.90 -7.87
N THR A 741 -10.78 -39.33 -8.47
CA THR A 741 -10.01 -39.97 -9.54
C THR A 741 -9.11 -41.08 -8.97
N GLU A 742 -9.03 -42.21 -9.68
CA GLU A 742 -8.01 -43.24 -9.46
C GLU A 742 -6.71 -42.83 -10.17
N ILE A 743 -5.62 -42.76 -9.41
CA ILE A 743 -4.33 -42.20 -9.86
C ILE A 743 -3.25 -43.28 -9.93
N LEU A 744 -2.51 -43.28 -11.04
CA LEU A 744 -1.20 -43.92 -11.16
C LEU A 744 -0.13 -42.86 -11.43
N MET A 745 0.84 -42.72 -10.55
CA MET A 745 2.00 -41.85 -10.74
C MET A 745 3.22 -42.65 -11.17
N LEU A 746 3.87 -42.21 -12.24
CA LEU A 746 5.08 -42.80 -12.80
C LEU A 746 6.24 -41.81 -12.68
N GLU A 747 7.28 -42.17 -11.95
CA GLU A 747 8.50 -41.38 -11.79
C GLU A 747 9.71 -42.19 -12.24
N ARG A 748 10.58 -41.58 -13.05
CA ARG A 748 11.80 -42.23 -13.54
C ARG A 748 12.89 -42.26 -12.48
N GLN A 749 12.94 -41.25 -11.63
CA GLN A 749 13.89 -41.16 -10.53
C GLN A 749 13.58 -42.22 -9.45
N PRO A 750 14.55 -42.54 -8.58
CA PRO A 750 14.34 -43.45 -7.45
C PRO A 750 13.33 -42.93 -6.41
N ARG A 751 12.99 -41.63 -6.45
CA ARG A 751 12.02 -40.99 -5.56
C ARG A 751 11.30 -39.84 -6.27
N ILE A 752 10.06 -39.59 -5.89
CA ILE A 752 9.37 -38.34 -6.22
C ILE A 752 9.92 -37.19 -5.36
N LEU A 753 9.63 -35.94 -5.76
CA LEU A 753 10.05 -34.72 -5.05
C LEU A 753 11.57 -34.68 -4.77
N ALA A 754 12.37 -34.99 -5.79
CA ALA A 754 13.84 -35.07 -5.68
C ALA A 754 14.50 -33.77 -5.18
N GLU A 755 13.85 -32.62 -5.37
CA GLU A 755 14.32 -31.31 -4.92
C GLU A 755 14.05 -31.05 -3.42
N ILE A 756 13.13 -31.79 -2.81
CA ILE A 756 12.82 -31.68 -1.38
C ILE A 756 13.84 -32.48 -0.58
N GLU A 757 14.17 -31.97 0.61
CA GLU A 757 15.06 -32.61 1.58
C GLU A 757 14.68 -34.09 1.77
N GLU A 758 15.68 -34.96 1.80
CA GLU A 758 15.50 -36.40 1.61
C GLU A 758 14.57 -37.03 2.65
N GLU A 759 14.68 -36.64 3.92
CA GLU A 759 13.85 -37.19 4.99
C GLU A 759 12.41 -36.72 4.90
N ILE A 760 12.20 -35.42 4.59
CA ILE A 760 10.89 -34.85 4.30
C ILE A 760 10.24 -35.57 3.12
N GLY A 761 10.97 -35.72 2.00
CA GLY A 761 10.49 -36.37 0.79
C GLY A 761 10.11 -37.83 1.03
N LYS A 762 10.97 -38.63 1.67
CA LYS A 762 10.69 -40.04 1.99
C LYS A 762 9.48 -40.21 2.89
N THR A 763 9.32 -39.34 3.87
CA THR A 763 8.17 -39.39 4.79
C THR A 763 6.88 -39.09 4.04
N LEU A 764 6.86 -38.06 3.20
CA LEU A 764 5.70 -37.72 2.37
C LEU A 764 5.34 -38.85 1.39
N ILE A 765 6.33 -39.48 0.75
CA ILE A 765 6.10 -40.61 -0.17
C ILE A 765 5.33 -41.74 0.52
N GLY A 766 5.78 -42.16 1.71
CA GLY A 766 5.12 -43.22 2.46
C GLY A 766 3.69 -42.87 2.93
N LEU A 767 3.34 -41.59 2.96
CA LEU A 767 1.95 -41.14 3.19
C LEU A 767 1.15 -41.21 1.88
N LEU A 768 1.69 -40.71 0.78
CA LEU A 768 1.04 -40.68 -0.53
C LEU A 768 0.76 -42.08 -1.10
N GLU A 769 1.64 -43.05 -0.88
CA GLU A 769 1.46 -44.44 -1.31
C GLU A 769 0.25 -45.14 -0.65
N LYS A 770 -0.28 -44.58 0.45
CA LYS A 770 -1.53 -45.06 1.06
C LYS A 770 -2.76 -44.53 0.32
N GLU A 771 -2.61 -43.48 -0.47
CA GLU A 771 -3.70 -42.78 -1.16
C GLU A 771 -3.83 -43.18 -2.63
N PHE A 772 -2.71 -43.36 -3.32
CA PHE A 772 -2.64 -43.72 -4.74
C PHE A 772 -1.35 -44.48 -5.09
N ALA A 773 -1.34 -45.12 -6.27
CA ALA A 773 -0.19 -45.91 -6.71
C ALA A 773 0.95 -45.01 -7.21
N VAL A 774 2.15 -45.26 -6.71
CA VAL A 774 3.39 -44.59 -7.14
C VAL A 774 4.37 -45.66 -7.63
N VAL A 775 4.91 -45.48 -8.83
CA VAL A 775 5.95 -46.35 -9.41
C VAL A 775 7.18 -45.50 -9.71
N THR A 776 8.19 -45.61 -8.87
CA THR A 776 9.51 -45.00 -9.05
C THR A 776 10.43 -45.88 -9.89
N GLY A 777 11.49 -45.30 -10.48
CA GLY A 777 12.37 -46.03 -11.40
C GLY A 777 11.68 -46.46 -12.70
N ALA A 778 10.52 -45.89 -13.03
CA ALA A 778 9.72 -46.29 -14.17
C ALA A 778 10.31 -45.80 -15.50
N SER A 779 10.26 -46.64 -16.53
CA SER A 779 10.56 -46.27 -17.92
C SER A 779 9.26 -46.24 -18.71
N ILE A 780 8.85 -45.08 -19.24
CA ILE A 780 7.62 -44.95 -20.02
C ILE A 780 7.93 -45.26 -21.49
N ASP A 781 7.28 -46.28 -22.05
CA ASP A 781 7.54 -46.79 -23.40
C ASP A 781 6.63 -46.13 -24.45
N SER A 782 5.35 -45.89 -24.13
CA SER A 782 4.38 -45.31 -25.08
C SER A 782 3.14 -44.74 -24.40
N VAL A 783 2.53 -43.75 -25.04
CA VAL A 783 1.18 -43.26 -24.72
C VAL A 783 0.31 -43.35 -25.98
N SER A 784 -0.86 -43.95 -25.89
CA SER A 784 -1.76 -44.13 -27.06
C SER A 784 -3.23 -44.08 -26.66
N GLY A 785 -4.13 -44.00 -27.63
CA GLY A 785 -5.58 -44.00 -27.40
C GLY A 785 -6.26 -42.69 -27.81
N LYS A 786 -7.39 -42.41 -27.16
CA LYS A 786 -8.20 -41.19 -27.35
C LYS A 786 -8.65 -40.67 -25.97
N PRO A 787 -8.97 -39.37 -25.82
CA PRO A 787 -9.51 -38.86 -24.56
C PRO A 787 -10.67 -39.72 -24.03
N GLY A 788 -10.62 -40.10 -22.74
CA GLY A 788 -11.56 -41.03 -22.11
C GLY A 788 -11.25 -42.52 -22.30
N ALA A 789 -10.23 -42.87 -23.09
CA ALA A 789 -9.76 -44.23 -23.35
C ALA A 789 -8.28 -44.22 -23.78
N MET A 790 -7.43 -43.69 -22.90
CA MET A 790 -5.99 -43.61 -23.04
C MET A 790 -5.31 -44.84 -22.43
N GLN A 791 -4.13 -45.18 -22.93
CA GLN A 791 -3.29 -46.25 -22.39
C GLN A 791 -1.83 -45.80 -22.28
N VAL A 792 -1.22 -46.07 -21.13
CA VAL A 792 0.21 -45.83 -20.88
C VAL A 792 0.94 -47.16 -20.72
N GLY A 793 1.93 -47.40 -21.59
CA GLY A 793 2.86 -48.52 -21.48
C GLY A 793 4.13 -48.10 -20.75
N TYR A 794 4.54 -48.85 -19.74
CA TYR A 794 5.74 -48.57 -18.93
C TYR A 794 6.41 -49.84 -18.41
N LYS A 795 7.66 -49.74 -17.99
CA LYS A 795 8.40 -50.78 -17.26
C LYS A 795 8.72 -50.33 -15.85
N THR A 796 8.62 -51.23 -14.88
CA THR A 796 9.04 -50.97 -13.50
C THR A 796 10.58 -50.94 -13.38
N ALA A 797 11.09 -50.60 -12.20
CA ALA A 797 12.53 -50.62 -11.92
C ALA A 797 13.16 -52.01 -12.13
N GLU A 798 12.38 -53.08 -11.94
CA GLU A 798 12.77 -54.49 -12.18
C GLU A 798 12.72 -54.89 -13.67
N GLY A 799 12.26 -53.99 -14.55
CA GLY A 799 12.12 -54.23 -15.98
C GLY A 799 10.82 -54.94 -16.39
N GLU A 800 9.87 -55.13 -15.45
CA GLU A 800 8.57 -55.74 -15.75
C GLU A 800 7.71 -54.79 -16.58
N ALA A 801 7.26 -55.22 -17.77
CA ALA A 801 6.42 -54.43 -18.65
C ALA A 801 4.95 -54.45 -18.18
N LYS A 802 4.35 -53.27 -18.05
CA LYS A 802 2.96 -53.05 -17.61
C LYS A 802 2.26 -52.05 -18.53
N THR A 803 0.94 -52.12 -18.52
CA THR A 803 0.05 -51.17 -19.18
C THR A 803 -0.96 -50.66 -18.16
N PHE A 804 -1.34 -49.40 -18.30
CA PHE A 804 -2.39 -48.78 -17.49
C PHE A 804 -3.40 -48.07 -18.38
N ASP A 805 -4.65 -48.53 -18.34
CA ASP A 805 -5.78 -47.91 -19.02
C ASP A 805 -6.34 -46.79 -18.15
N CYS A 806 -6.53 -45.61 -18.75
CA CYS A 806 -6.96 -44.40 -18.07
C CYS A 806 -7.81 -43.51 -18.98
N ASP A 807 -8.45 -42.50 -18.43
CA ASP A 807 -9.21 -41.53 -19.23
C ASP A 807 -8.30 -40.42 -19.77
N LEU A 808 -7.23 -40.11 -19.03
CA LEU A 808 -6.36 -38.95 -19.28
C LEU A 808 -4.93 -39.22 -18.79
N VAL A 809 -3.95 -38.66 -19.49
CA VAL A 809 -2.55 -38.66 -19.06
C VAL A 809 -2.09 -37.23 -18.82
N LEU A 810 -1.58 -36.92 -17.63
CA LEU A 810 -0.86 -35.68 -17.35
C LEU A 810 0.64 -35.90 -17.44
N VAL A 811 1.30 -35.11 -18.27
CA VAL A 811 2.76 -35.03 -18.32
C VAL A 811 3.20 -33.85 -17.45
N ALA A 812 3.77 -34.15 -16.29
CA ALA A 812 4.26 -33.22 -15.27
C ALA A 812 5.77 -33.42 -15.02
N THR A 813 6.54 -33.62 -16.08
CA THR A 813 7.99 -33.93 -16.05
C THR A 813 8.89 -32.70 -15.89
N GLY A 814 8.37 -31.63 -15.31
CA GLY A 814 9.06 -30.34 -15.14
C GLY A 814 8.85 -29.37 -16.29
N LYS A 815 9.57 -28.25 -16.21
CA LYS A 815 9.49 -27.13 -17.15
C LYS A 815 10.84 -26.91 -17.83
N ARG A 816 10.82 -26.26 -18.99
CA ARG A 816 12.04 -25.93 -19.72
C ARG A 816 11.87 -24.60 -20.44
N PRO A 817 12.80 -23.65 -20.30
CA PRO A 817 12.73 -22.39 -21.06
C PRO A 817 12.64 -22.65 -22.56
N ASP A 818 11.77 -21.91 -23.23
CA ASP A 818 11.67 -21.89 -24.69
C ASP A 818 11.96 -20.47 -25.17
N THR A 819 13.19 -20.26 -25.64
CA THR A 819 13.71 -18.97 -26.11
C THR A 819 13.81 -18.89 -27.64
N ALA A 820 13.41 -19.94 -28.35
CA ALA A 820 13.66 -20.08 -29.79
C ALA A 820 13.02 -18.96 -30.63
N LYS A 821 11.88 -18.43 -30.17
CA LYS A 821 11.15 -17.37 -30.85
C LYS A 821 11.58 -15.96 -30.44
N LEU A 822 12.47 -15.79 -29.46
CA LEU A 822 12.88 -14.46 -28.99
C LEU A 822 13.95 -13.82 -29.87
N ASN A 823 14.59 -14.57 -30.79
CA ASN A 823 15.71 -14.10 -31.63
C ASN A 823 16.89 -13.52 -30.80
N LEU A 824 17.25 -14.20 -29.70
CA LEU A 824 18.29 -13.76 -28.75
C LEU A 824 19.67 -13.57 -29.40
N ASP A 825 19.95 -14.30 -30.48
CA ASP A 825 21.17 -14.18 -31.28
C ASP A 825 21.32 -12.79 -31.90
N LYS A 826 20.21 -12.16 -32.34
CA LYS A 826 20.24 -10.80 -32.89
C LYS A 826 20.56 -9.74 -31.85
N ALA A 827 20.28 -10.01 -30.57
CA ALA A 827 20.64 -9.14 -29.46
C ALA A 827 22.02 -9.46 -28.87
N GLY A 828 22.67 -10.57 -29.26
CA GLY A 828 23.97 -10.99 -28.72
C GLY A 828 23.92 -11.66 -27.34
N ILE A 829 22.77 -12.25 -26.98
CA ILE A 829 22.53 -12.84 -25.66
C ILE A 829 22.96 -14.32 -25.65
N ALA A 830 23.81 -14.68 -24.70
CA ALA A 830 24.30 -16.04 -24.52
C ALA A 830 23.29 -16.93 -23.77
N LEU A 831 23.28 -18.22 -24.14
CA LEU A 831 22.50 -19.27 -23.50
C LEU A 831 23.40 -20.24 -22.74
N ASP A 832 22.89 -20.78 -21.64
CA ASP A 832 23.41 -21.97 -20.97
C ASP A 832 22.40 -23.12 -21.14
N GLY A 833 22.65 -23.99 -22.12
CA GLY A 833 21.68 -24.99 -22.55
C GLY A 833 20.41 -24.34 -23.12
N ALA A 834 19.28 -24.50 -22.42
CA ALA A 834 18.01 -23.87 -22.80
C ALA A 834 17.76 -22.53 -22.08
N ALA A 835 18.46 -22.29 -20.97
CA ALA A 835 18.26 -21.10 -20.14
C ALA A 835 19.12 -19.94 -20.63
N ILE A 836 18.71 -18.71 -20.31
CA ILE A 836 19.53 -17.52 -20.55
C ILE A 836 20.63 -17.46 -19.50
N GLN A 837 21.88 -17.29 -19.94
CA GLN A 837 23.01 -17.15 -19.03
C GLN A 837 22.96 -15.77 -18.36
N VAL A 838 22.95 -15.75 -17.03
CA VAL A 838 22.96 -14.52 -16.23
C VAL A 838 23.96 -14.58 -15.08
N SER A 839 24.38 -13.42 -14.61
CA SER A 839 25.08 -13.26 -13.34
C SER A 839 24.09 -13.19 -12.15
N THR A 840 24.60 -13.13 -10.92
CA THR A 840 23.78 -13.01 -9.69
C THR A 840 22.99 -11.69 -9.58
N SER A 841 23.30 -10.70 -10.42
CA SER A 841 22.52 -9.46 -10.55
C SER A 841 21.40 -9.55 -11.59
N GLY A 842 21.27 -10.69 -12.29
CA GLY A 842 20.32 -10.89 -13.39
C GLY A 842 20.82 -10.36 -14.74
N GLN A 843 22.04 -9.81 -14.82
CA GLN A 843 22.61 -9.27 -16.06
C GLN A 843 23.03 -10.40 -17.01
N THR A 844 22.68 -10.28 -18.30
CA THR A 844 23.07 -11.22 -19.37
C THR A 844 24.49 -10.94 -19.90
N SER A 845 24.90 -11.59 -21.00
CA SER A 845 26.14 -11.25 -21.73
C SER A 845 26.12 -9.83 -22.34
N VAL A 846 24.95 -9.20 -22.41
CA VAL A 846 24.76 -7.84 -22.94
C VAL A 846 24.50 -6.89 -21.76
N PRO A 847 25.33 -5.85 -21.53
CA PRO A 847 25.31 -5.09 -20.28
C PRO A 847 23.99 -4.41 -19.91
N HIS A 848 23.21 -3.97 -20.90
CA HIS A 848 21.92 -3.30 -20.70
C HIS A 848 20.72 -4.26 -20.83
N ILE A 849 20.94 -5.57 -20.93
CA ILE A 849 19.88 -6.59 -20.98
C ILE A 849 20.02 -7.54 -19.80
N PHE A 850 18.91 -7.69 -19.07
CA PHE A 850 18.76 -8.56 -17.90
C PHE A 850 17.78 -9.69 -18.21
N ALA A 851 17.84 -10.79 -17.46
CA ALA A 851 16.85 -11.85 -17.51
C ALA A 851 16.55 -12.38 -16.10
N VAL A 852 15.29 -12.73 -15.84
CA VAL A 852 14.78 -13.12 -14.51
C VAL A 852 13.70 -14.19 -14.60
N GLY A 853 13.50 -14.94 -13.52
CA GLY A 853 12.50 -16.00 -13.41
C GLY A 853 12.86 -17.25 -14.18
N ASP A 854 11.86 -18.07 -14.50
CA ASP A 854 12.08 -19.43 -14.99
C ASP A 854 12.95 -19.50 -16.27
N VAL A 855 13.01 -18.43 -17.07
CA VAL A 855 13.84 -18.36 -18.29
C VAL A 855 15.35 -18.47 -18.01
N VAL A 856 15.80 -18.16 -16.79
CA VAL A 856 17.21 -18.29 -16.38
C VAL A 856 17.52 -19.63 -15.69
N GLY A 857 16.51 -20.50 -15.49
CA GLY A 857 16.67 -21.78 -14.80
C GLY A 857 16.74 -21.65 -13.28
N GLY A 858 17.36 -22.62 -12.60
CA GLY A 858 17.40 -22.69 -11.13
C GLY A 858 16.05 -23.04 -10.50
N TYR A 859 15.73 -22.45 -9.35
CA TYR A 859 14.41 -22.61 -8.72
C TYR A 859 13.36 -21.81 -9.49
N MET A 860 12.52 -22.53 -10.25
CA MET A 860 11.42 -21.99 -11.04
C MET A 860 10.19 -21.70 -10.17
N LEU A 861 10.32 -20.70 -9.29
CA LEU A 861 9.32 -20.30 -8.30
C LEU A 861 8.90 -18.85 -8.52
N ALA A 862 7.60 -18.56 -8.38
CA ALA A 862 7.05 -17.23 -8.62
C ALA A 862 7.69 -16.13 -7.75
N HIS A 863 7.85 -16.38 -6.45
CA HIS A 863 8.47 -15.42 -5.51
C HIS A 863 9.99 -15.30 -5.70
N THR A 864 10.65 -16.33 -6.21
CA THR A 864 12.05 -16.26 -6.66
C THR A 864 12.16 -15.34 -7.87
N ALA A 865 11.31 -15.53 -8.89
CA ALA A 865 11.26 -14.69 -10.08
C ALA A 865 10.98 -13.20 -9.73
N ALA A 866 10.01 -12.95 -8.84
CA ALA A 866 9.72 -11.64 -8.27
C ALA A 866 10.94 -10.97 -7.61
N THR A 867 11.67 -11.73 -6.80
CA THR A 867 12.89 -11.24 -6.13
C THR A 867 13.99 -10.94 -7.13
N GLN A 868 14.21 -11.80 -8.12
CA GLN A 868 15.13 -11.55 -9.23
C GLN A 868 14.73 -10.31 -10.03
N GLY A 869 13.42 -10.09 -10.26
CA GLY A 869 12.87 -8.89 -10.89
C GLY A 869 13.24 -7.60 -10.17
N ARG A 870 13.06 -7.56 -8.85
CA ARG A 870 13.52 -6.43 -8.00
C ARG A 870 15.03 -6.25 -8.03
N VAL A 871 15.80 -7.34 -8.05
CA VAL A 871 17.27 -7.25 -8.19
C VAL A 871 17.66 -6.66 -9.54
N ALA A 872 17.01 -7.05 -10.63
CA ALA A 872 17.24 -6.47 -11.95
C ALA A 872 16.89 -4.98 -12.00
N ALA A 873 15.73 -4.59 -11.45
CA ALA A 873 15.33 -3.18 -11.34
C ALA A 873 16.34 -2.36 -10.52
N SER A 874 16.71 -2.86 -9.34
CA SER A 874 17.75 -2.26 -8.48
C SER A 874 19.07 -2.03 -9.23
N ASN A 875 19.52 -2.99 -10.04
CA ASN A 875 20.74 -2.84 -10.83
C ASN A 875 20.60 -1.86 -11.99
N LEU A 876 19.46 -1.86 -12.70
CA LEU A 876 19.16 -0.87 -13.73
C LEU A 876 19.13 0.57 -13.16
N LEU A 877 18.76 0.72 -11.89
CA LEU A 877 18.82 2.00 -11.17
C LEU A 877 20.22 2.35 -10.64
N GLY A 878 21.20 1.45 -10.76
CA GLY A 878 22.58 1.64 -10.26
C GLY A 878 22.76 1.32 -8.77
N HIS A 879 21.83 0.61 -8.13
CA HIS A 879 21.89 0.32 -6.69
C HIS A 879 22.70 -0.93 -6.32
N GLY A 880 23.12 -1.76 -7.29
CA GLY A 880 24.05 -2.89 -7.07
C GLY A 880 23.47 -4.08 -6.32
N GLY A 881 22.21 -4.46 -6.58
CA GLY A 881 21.56 -5.59 -5.94
C GLY A 881 22.10 -6.97 -6.36
N THR A 882 22.00 -7.96 -5.48
CA THR A 882 22.36 -9.36 -5.78
C THR A 882 21.30 -10.32 -5.28
N TYR A 883 21.00 -11.36 -6.06
CA TYR A 883 20.14 -12.47 -5.67
C TYR A 883 20.97 -13.56 -4.96
N ASP A 884 20.47 -14.03 -3.81
CA ASP A 884 21.07 -15.09 -3.01
C ASP A 884 20.12 -16.30 -2.98
N GLN A 885 20.42 -17.30 -3.82
CA GLN A 885 19.63 -18.53 -3.92
C GLN A 885 19.63 -19.35 -2.63
N ASP A 886 20.64 -19.21 -1.75
CA ASP A 886 20.70 -19.97 -0.51
C ASP A 886 19.67 -19.49 0.52
N LYS A 887 18.97 -18.38 0.24
CA LYS A 887 17.88 -17.84 1.05
C LYS A 887 16.49 -18.12 0.46
N ASP A 888 16.40 -18.83 -0.66
CA ASP A 888 15.12 -19.17 -1.28
C ASP A 888 14.27 -20.04 -0.37
N CYS A 889 12.96 -19.94 -0.60
CA CYS A 889 11.97 -20.80 0.03
C CYS A 889 11.08 -21.46 -1.01
N GLY A 890 10.39 -22.52 -0.64
CA GLY A 890 9.45 -23.20 -1.51
C GLY A 890 8.45 -24.04 -0.71
N VAL A 891 7.24 -24.15 -1.25
CA VAL A 891 6.17 -24.99 -0.70
C VAL A 891 5.69 -25.90 -1.81
N THR A 892 5.74 -27.20 -1.55
CA THR A 892 4.94 -28.20 -2.24
C THR A 892 3.61 -28.26 -1.52
N PHE A 893 2.55 -27.83 -2.19
CA PHE A 893 1.20 -27.87 -1.67
C PHE A 893 0.65 -29.30 -1.82
N SER A 894 1.34 -30.27 -1.22
CA SER A 894 0.84 -31.61 -0.91
C SER A 894 0.06 -31.61 0.41
N ARG A 895 -0.38 -32.79 0.84
CA ARG A 895 -0.96 -32.99 2.16
C ARG A 895 -0.35 -34.23 2.85
N PRO A 896 0.34 -34.06 4.01
CA PRO A 896 0.76 -32.78 4.60
C PRO A 896 1.65 -31.99 3.62
N GLN A 897 1.70 -30.67 3.79
CA GLN A 897 2.50 -29.81 2.90
C GLN A 897 3.99 -30.00 3.20
N ALA A 898 4.81 -30.07 2.16
CA ALA A 898 6.26 -30.07 2.28
C ALA A 898 6.81 -28.69 1.93
N GLY A 899 7.85 -28.23 2.61
CA GLY A 899 8.46 -26.95 2.29
C GLY A 899 9.88 -26.81 2.80
N PHE A 900 10.56 -25.78 2.33
CA PHE A 900 11.91 -25.45 2.75
C PHE A 900 12.13 -23.95 2.73
N VAL A 901 13.05 -23.49 3.57
CA VAL A 901 13.71 -22.19 3.49
C VAL A 901 15.19 -22.45 3.66
N GLY A 902 15.99 -21.94 2.74
CA GLY A 902 17.44 -22.06 2.74
C GLY A 902 17.97 -23.49 2.71
N LEU A 903 19.11 -23.72 3.37
CA LEU A 903 19.92 -24.91 3.17
C LEU A 903 19.51 -26.09 4.06
N SER A 904 19.47 -27.29 3.49
CA SER A 904 19.55 -28.54 4.25
C SER A 904 20.96 -28.77 4.80
N VAL A 905 21.10 -29.68 5.78
CA VAL A 905 22.43 -30.08 6.28
C VAL A 905 23.32 -30.61 5.15
N ALA A 906 22.75 -31.39 4.22
CA ALA A 906 23.49 -31.93 3.09
C ALA A 906 24.02 -30.82 2.16
N GLN A 907 23.15 -29.86 1.79
CA GLN A 907 23.54 -28.71 0.97
C GLN A 907 24.57 -27.81 1.68
N ALA A 908 24.38 -27.54 2.98
CA ALA A 908 25.31 -26.74 3.76
C ALA A 908 26.69 -27.40 3.87
N LYS A 909 26.75 -28.72 4.10
CA LYS A 909 28.01 -29.48 4.11
C LYS A 909 28.69 -29.52 2.74
N ALA A 910 27.93 -29.65 1.65
CA ALA A 910 28.47 -29.58 0.29
C ALA A 910 29.13 -28.20 0.00
N LYS A 911 28.68 -27.15 0.69
CA LYS A 911 29.26 -25.80 0.64
C LYS A 911 30.36 -25.55 1.71
N GLY A 912 30.77 -26.58 2.46
CA GLY A 912 31.82 -26.46 3.46
C GLY A 912 31.40 -25.84 4.80
N ILE A 913 30.09 -25.72 5.07
CA ILE A 913 29.56 -25.20 6.34
C ILE A 913 29.43 -26.34 7.36
N ASP A 914 29.94 -26.16 8.59
CA ASP A 914 29.73 -27.10 9.70
C ASP A 914 28.29 -26.95 10.24
N ALA A 915 27.34 -27.55 9.52
CA ALA A 915 25.92 -27.44 9.81
C ALA A 915 25.42 -28.53 10.76
N VAL A 916 24.52 -28.13 11.67
CA VAL A 916 23.83 -28.99 12.62
C VAL A 916 22.32 -28.79 12.52
N GLU A 917 21.54 -29.83 12.81
CA GLU A 917 20.07 -29.73 12.78
C GLU A 917 19.38 -30.26 14.05
N ALA A 918 18.22 -29.69 14.37
CA ALA A 918 17.25 -30.31 15.27
C ALA A 918 15.95 -30.57 14.50
N LYS A 919 15.19 -31.59 14.92
CA LYS A 919 13.90 -31.91 14.35
C LYS A 919 12.88 -32.31 15.41
N MET A 920 11.60 -32.12 15.11
CA MET A 920 10.48 -32.55 15.94
C MET A 920 9.34 -33.07 15.09
N PRO A 921 8.72 -34.20 15.50
CA PRO A 921 7.54 -34.70 14.81
C PRO A 921 6.33 -33.81 15.10
N MET A 922 5.38 -33.71 14.16
CA MET A 922 4.13 -32.98 14.39
C MET A 922 3.23 -33.66 15.42
N SER A 923 3.40 -34.98 15.64
CA SER A 923 2.62 -35.75 16.61
C SER A 923 2.80 -35.40 18.08
N ILE A 924 3.80 -34.58 18.43
CA ILE A 924 3.98 -34.05 19.79
C ILE A 924 3.48 -32.61 19.95
N ASP A 925 3.06 -31.96 18.86
CA ASP A 925 2.56 -30.60 18.89
C ASP A 925 1.08 -30.60 19.28
N ALA A 926 0.75 -29.83 20.32
CA ALA A 926 -0.61 -29.81 20.84
C ALA A 926 -1.62 -29.28 19.81
N LYS A 927 -1.25 -28.28 18.99
CA LYS A 927 -2.15 -27.73 17.97
C LYS A 927 -2.41 -28.75 16.87
N ALA A 928 -1.38 -29.46 16.40
CA ALA A 928 -1.50 -30.55 15.45
C ALA A 928 -2.37 -31.71 15.99
N MET A 929 -2.22 -32.05 17.28
CA MET A 929 -3.08 -33.06 17.92
C MET A 929 -4.54 -32.61 17.99
N ILE A 930 -4.80 -31.33 18.26
CA ILE A 930 -6.16 -30.77 18.30
C ILE A 930 -6.85 -30.83 16.93
N THR A 931 -6.10 -30.63 15.84
CA THR A 931 -6.65 -30.64 14.47
C THR A 931 -6.55 -32.01 13.77
N GLY A 932 -5.90 -33.00 14.38
CA GLY A 932 -5.64 -34.31 13.78
C GLY A 932 -4.50 -34.32 12.74
N GLU A 933 -3.81 -33.19 12.57
CA GLU A 933 -2.77 -32.95 11.55
C GLU A 933 -1.38 -33.35 12.05
N THR A 934 -1.27 -34.60 12.52
CA THR A 934 -0.10 -35.09 13.29
C THR A 934 1.02 -35.68 12.44
N ASP A 935 0.82 -35.79 11.12
CA ASP A 935 1.80 -36.34 10.20
C ASP A 935 2.95 -35.37 9.91
N GLY A 936 4.16 -35.91 9.85
CA GLY A 936 5.35 -35.18 9.45
C GLY A 936 6.19 -34.60 10.58
N MET A 937 6.97 -33.56 10.27
CA MET A 937 7.99 -32.98 11.15
C MET A 937 8.42 -31.56 10.73
N LEU A 938 8.99 -30.82 11.67
CA LEU A 938 9.78 -29.61 11.40
C LEU A 938 11.25 -29.87 11.67
N LYS A 939 12.14 -29.38 10.78
CA LYS A 939 13.60 -29.43 10.92
C LYS A 939 14.17 -28.01 10.88
N LEU A 940 15.11 -27.72 11.76
CA LEU A 940 15.82 -26.45 11.85
C LEU A 940 17.33 -26.69 11.73
N VAL A 941 17.95 -26.02 10.77
CA VAL A 941 19.37 -26.16 10.40
C VAL A 941 20.11 -24.88 10.77
N ALA A 942 21.25 -25.02 11.45
CA ALA A 942 22.09 -23.91 11.86
C ALA A 942 23.56 -24.17 11.56
N ASP A 943 24.29 -23.10 11.21
CA ASP A 943 25.74 -23.10 11.22
C ASP A 943 26.23 -23.14 12.68
N LYS A 944 27.07 -24.12 12.99
CA LYS A 944 27.59 -24.33 14.34
C LYS A 944 28.54 -23.22 14.78
N ALA A 945 29.30 -22.63 13.86
CA ALA A 945 30.30 -21.60 14.19
C ALA A 945 29.63 -20.29 14.62
N THR A 946 28.67 -19.81 13.82
CA THR A 946 27.98 -18.55 14.06
C THR A 946 26.71 -18.69 14.91
N GLY A 947 26.15 -19.90 14.97
CA GLY A 947 24.83 -20.16 15.57
C GLY A 947 23.67 -19.58 14.75
N ARG A 948 23.92 -19.11 13.52
CA ARG A 948 22.88 -18.61 12.60
C ARG A 948 22.05 -19.76 12.06
N ILE A 949 20.75 -19.53 11.94
CA ILE A 949 19.82 -20.43 11.29
C ILE A 949 19.98 -20.22 9.78
N ILE A 950 20.37 -21.28 9.09
CA ILE A 950 20.67 -21.26 7.65
C ILE A 950 19.65 -22.06 6.84
N GLY A 951 18.74 -22.77 7.51
CA GLY A 951 17.61 -23.38 6.84
C GLY A 951 16.57 -23.96 7.79
N VAL A 952 15.37 -24.13 7.25
CA VAL A 952 14.21 -24.71 7.95
C VAL A 952 13.45 -25.57 6.94
N HIS A 953 13.13 -26.81 7.30
CA HIS A 953 12.46 -27.77 6.42
C HIS A 953 11.19 -28.28 7.07
N PHE A 954 10.15 -28.46 6.27
CA PHE A 954 8.79 -28.63 6.72
C PHE A 954 8.16 -29.87 6.10
N LEU A 955 7.49 -30.66 6.92
CA LEU A 955 6.42 -31.57 6.53
C LEU A 955 5.31 -31.40 7.55
N ALA A 956 4.37 -30.51 7.27
CA ALA A 956 3.29 -30.19 8.18
C ALA A 956 2.12 -29.61 7.39
N ASP A 957 0.89 -29.88 7.82
CA ASP A 957 -0.24 -29.05 7.40
C ASP A 957 0.03 -27.58 7.79
N HIS A 958 -0.48 -26.66 6.97
CA HIS A 958 -0.27 -25.22 7.11
C HIS A 958 1.16 -24.71 6.89
N THR A 959 2.04 -25.50 6.25
CA THR A 959 3.41 -25.04 5.89
C THR A 959 3.39 -23.72 5.12
N ASP A 960 2.41 -23.49 4.24
CA ASP A 960 2.16 -22.26 3.51
C ASP A 960 2.07 -21.01 4.38
N THR A 961 1.64 -21.16 5.63
CA THR A 961 1.61 -20.06 6.62
C THR A 961 2.81 -20.11 7.58
N LEU A 962 3.22 -21.30 8.04
CA LEU A 962 4.34 -21.48 8.97
C LEU A 962 5.68 -21.06 8.39
N ILE A 963 5.85 -21.23 7.07
CA ILE A 963 7.10 -20.98 6.36
C ILE A 963 7.56 -19.53 6.48
N GLY A 964 6.62 -18.57 6.65
CA GLY A 964 6.94 -17.16 6.83
C GLY A 964 7.88 -16.90 8.02
N ILE A 965 7.74 -17.67 9.11
CA ILE A 965 8.63 -17.60 10.26
C ILE A 965 10.04 -18.10 9.89
N GLY A 966 10.12 -19.20 9.14
CA GLY A 966 11.40 -19.72 8.62
C GLY A 966 12.09 -18.73 7.69
N VAL A 967 11.34 -18.07 6.81
CA VAL A 967 11.83 -17.00 5.92
C VAL A 967 12.47 -15.88 6.73
N MET A 968 11.80 -15.39 7.78
CA MET A 968 12.36 -14.33 8.63
C MET A 968 13.62 -14.78 9.38
N MET A 969 13.69 -16.05 9.80
CA MET A 969 14.87 -16.58 10.47
C MET A 969 16.10 -16.63 9.55
N VAL A 970 15.93 -17.13 8.32
CA VAL A 970 17.03 -17.32 7.36
C VAL A 970 17.39 -15.99 6.69
N ALA A 971 16.41 -15.26 6.16
CA ALA A 971 16.64 -13.99 5.48
C ALA A 971 17.20 -12.92 6.44
N GLY A 972 16.70 -12.90 7.68
CA GLY A 972 17.14 -12.01 8.75
C GLY A 972 18.37 -12.45 9.52
N ASP A 973 19.05 -13.53 9.09
CA ASP A 973 20.30 -14.03 9.70
C ASP A 973 20.16 -14.28 11.22
N MET A 974 18.98 -14.74 11.66
CA MET A 974 18.68 -14.95 13.07
C MET A 974 19.50 -16.09 13.65
N THR A 975 19.89 -15.94 14.92
CA THR A 975 20.62 -16.97 15.66
C THR A 975 19.68 -17.87 16.45
N LEU A 976 20.14 -19.08 16.75
CA LEU A 976 19.49 -20.00 17.69
C LEU A 976 19.15 -19.34 19.03
N THR A 977 20.01 -18.44 19.51
CA THR A 977 19.79 -17.74 20.79
C THR A 977 18.65 -16.73 20.70
N GLN A 978 18.52 -16.00 19.60
CA GLN A 978 17.41 -15.05 19.39
C GLN A 978 16.08 -15.80 19.34
N VAL A 979 16.00 -16.86 18.54
CA VAL A 979 14.77 -17.67 18.41
C VAL A 979 14.42 -18.39 19.71
N ALA A 980 15.40 -18.96 20.42
CA ALA A 980 15.16 -19.65 21.69
C ALA A 980 14.57 -18.76 22.80
N LYS A 981 14.86 -17.45 22.75
CA LYS A 981 14.38 -16.43 23.71
C LYS A 981 13.03 -15.81 23.30
N ALA A 982 12.62 -15.96 22.06
CA ALA A 982 11.34 -15.44 21.59
C ALA A 982 10.19 -16.16 22.29
N ILE A 983 9.14 -15.39 22.60
CA ILE A 983 7.90 -15.89 23.19
C ILE A 983 6.97 -16.21 22.04
N PHE A 984 6.71 -17.50 21.81
CA PHE A 984 5.74 -17.97 20.82
C PHE A 984 4.37 -18.19 21.50
N PRO A 985 3.26 -17.86 20.83
CA PRO A 985 1.92 -18.09 21.37
C PRO A 985 1.64 -19.58 21.51
N HIS A 986 0.93 -19.96 22.57
CA HIS A 986 0.53 -21.35 22.86
C HIS A 986 -1.00 -21.45 23.01
N PRO A 987 -1.65 -22.50 22.47
CA PRO A 987 -1.07 -23.56 21.63
C PRO A 987 -1.00 -23.14 20.14
N THR A 988 0.18 -23.21 19.54
CA THR A 988 0.35 -23.01 18.08
C THR A 988 1.51 -23.85 17.56
N GLN A 989 1.44 -24.33 16.31
CA GLN A 989 2.57 -25.04 15.67
C GLN A 989 3.86 -24.18 15.62
N THR A 990 3.75 -22.85 15.72
CA THR A 990 4.91 -21.95 15.75
C THR A 990 5.77 -22.10 17.01
N GLU A 991 5.24 -22.66 18.10
CA GLU A 991 5.99 -22.90 19.33
C GLU A 991 7.16 -23.89 19.15
N LEU A 992 7.03 -24.79 18.15
CA LEU A 992 8.06 -25.74 17.77
C LEU A 992 9.36 -25.06 17.35
N PHE A 993 9.33 -23.87 16.74
CA PHE A 993 10.56 -23.16 16.36
C PHE A 993 11.40 -22.77 17.57
N GLY A 994 10.76 -22.20 18.60
CA GLY A 994 11.42 -21.85 19.86
C GLY A 994 11.99 -23.08 20.55
N GLU A 995 11.23 -24.19 20.53
CA GLU A 995 11.64 -25.45 21.15
C GLU A 995 12.80 -26.10 20.39
N LEU A 996 12.76 -26.11 19.05
CA LEU A 996 13.85 -26.61 18.18
C LEU A 996 15.14 -25.83 18.45
N ALA A 997 15.05 -24.50 18.50
CA ALA A 997 16.19 -23.65 18.79
C ALA A 997 16.78 -23.92 20.19
N ARG A 998 15.94 -24.02 21.23
CA ARG A 998 16.37 -24.38 22.59
C ARG A 998 17.05 -25.75 22.65
N ARG A 999 16.46 -26.77 22.02
CA ARG A 999 17.02 -28.13 21.98
C ARG A 999 18.38 -28.16 21.29
N LEU A 1000 18.49 -27.50 20.12
CA LEU A 1000 19.73 -27.44 19.37
C LEU A 1000 20.82 -26.71 20.16
N LEU A 1001 20.49 -25.55 20.75
CA LEU A 1001 21.41 -24.77 21.58
C LEU A 1001 21.90 -25.57 22.80
N ASN A 1002 21.01 -26.28 23.49
CA ASN A 1002 21.36 -27.13 24.63
C ASN A 1002 22.25 -28.32 24.21
N ARG A 1003 22.05 -28.87 23.01
CA ARG A 1003 22.92 -29.93 22.46
C ARG A 1003 24.32 -29.38 22.15
N LEU A 1004 24.41 -28.21 21.53
CA LEU A 1004 25.68 -27.54 21.23
C LEU A 1004 26.46 -27.21 22.51
N ARG A 1005 25.80 -26.63 23.52
CA ARG A 1005 26.42 -26.33 24.83
C ARG A 1005 26.95 -27.58 25.54
N ARG A 1006 26.23 -28.70 25.47
CA ARG A 1006 26.69 -29.98 26.05
C ARG A 1006 27.91 -30.54 25.33
N THR A 1007 27.96 -30.36 24.02
CA THR A 1007 29.06 -30.84 23.18
C THR A 1007 30.32 -30.00 23.38
N ALA A 1008 30.19 -28.68 23.55
CA ALA A 1008 31.32 -27.78 23.82
C ALA A 1008 31.94 -27.92 25.22
N LYS A 1009 31.24 -28.53 26.18
CA LYS A 1009 31.74 -28.83 27.53
C LYS A 1009 32.50 -30.16 27.62
N ARG A 1010 32.44 -30.98 26.58
CA ARG A 1010 33.18 -32.24 26.44
C ARG A 1010 34.39 -31.98 25.55
#